data_AF-A0A913XAB1-F1
#
_entry.id   AF-A0A913XAB1-F1
#
_cell.length_a   1.000
_cell.length_b   1.000
_cell.length_c   1.000
_cell.angle_alpha   90.00
_cell.angle_beta   90.00
_cell.angle_gamma   90.00
#
_symmetry.space_group_name_H-M   'P 1'
#
loop_
_entity.id
_entity.type
_entity.pdbx_description
1 polymer ?
#
loop_
_entity_poly.entity_id
_entity_poly.type
_entity_poly.pdbx_seq_one_letter_code
_entity_poly.pdbx_strand_id
1 'polypeptide(L)'
;MKSRVVPSEDNEESKNHSMELQAISTGDDPYSVDPYDLEDDDVSPQQSVSRHLPSRANTTRHGTVRRRHSSKRRGSIAVEDMEIDQQDLEPVESVKAIAAPMQQKREMRKNQAQTVKHISCWKGFKLQTSMAFHRFFAGVKEFFQDIELWKGHLKQVEGRFGNGVVSYFLFLKWMLFLNLFLFLIVFGFVGIPTIVADYHPVTYDNISTAQSTNSCVFGYPSDRYAKTSVDSLIVDFITGQGWINTTIMFYSNYPFNQKLKVNDAEYNLPLAYVLVGGAYFFVSLLMMVKNLTQSFEESYIEGGGTFYSYCNKVFASWDYCIEDENTANVKSQNIYQDINAELAEEERLEKVQSRTTATKVKLYSLRILISFLVMALLGGAIYAIYATVEVSTNPEYQNSVESNLVKTIIRSAPSLTITALNLILPPFFQILSQAEDWSPRFEVALNLWRTVLLRLASVAVLMITLYADVGARCTEGNSQKCCRQSWENEIASQMYMLIWIDLFVVFLTTALMETIRKLLHKHTKLFRKLNVMPEFQIPKNVLDLVYGQCLIWIGTFFSPLIPAMGVVKLFLTFYLKKVSLMYNNKPSNRPYQGARSNYLFTVLLLITFFMCLVAVGWGITRVRPSCHGPFRNDYCADREIIDLVGEVISTWPSALKEIINYISTAAFIFPGLMIFFLLIYYFRSMMKVHLQMIEMLKDQLVLEGRDKRYLMEKLISSTKRAPIDEDDEEEEAGSQVTRDTNIPPSRNVNF
;
A
#
# COMPACT_ATOMS: atom_id res chain seq x y z
N MET A 1 -23.29 6.51 69.77
CA MET A 1 -22.64 7.44 70.73
C MET A 1 -23.11 8.84 70.41
N LYS A 2 -23.55 9.58 71.43
CA LYS A 2 -24.16 10.93 71.38
C LYS A 2 -23.19 12.00 70.85
N SER A 3 -23.71 12.97 70.08
CA SER A 3 -23.67 14.45 70.34
C SER A 3 -24.19 15.18 69.09
N ARG A 4 -25.20 16.06 69.04
CA ARG A 4 -25.69 17.19 69.85
C ARG A 4 -25.45 18.54 69.11
N VAL A 5 -26.54 19.10 68.55
CA VAL A 5 -27.03 20.51 68.58
C VAL A 5 -26.09 21.67 68.12
N VAL A 6 -26.33 22.24 66.90
CA VAL A 6 -26.92 23.58 66.51
C VAL A 6 -26.52 24.85 67.34
N PRO A 7 -26.61 26.14 66.88
CA PRO A 7 -26.48 26.88 65.58
C PRO A 7 -25.59 28.19 65.65
N SER A 8 -25.42 28.91 64.52
CA SER A 8 -25.47 30.40 64.37
C SER A 8 -25.10 30.77 62.90
N GLU A 9 -26.00 31.33 62.07
CA GLU A 9 -26.17 32.79 61.75
C GLU A 9 -24.89 33.39 61.11
N ASP A 10 -24.85 33.96 59.89
CA ASP A 10 -25.77 34.88 59.22
C ASP A 10 -25.59 34.94 57.68
N ASN A 11 -26.69 35.26 57.00
CA ASN A 11 -26.88 36.11 55.80
C ASN A 11 -25.87 36.10 54.65
N GLU A 12 -26.33 35.71 53.46
CA GLU A 12 -26.40 36.64 52.31
C GLU A 12 -27.27 36.08 51.17
N GLU A 13 -28.04 36.96 50.56
CA GLU A 13 -29.06 36.74 49.54
C GLU A 13 -28.52 36.05 48.27
N SER A 14 -29.09 34.90 47.90
CA SER A 14 -29.01 34.41 46.51
C SER A 14 -30.29 34.79 45.79
N LYS A 15 -30.24 35.95 45.12
CA LYS A 15 -31.19 36.34 44.09
C LYS A 15 -31.16 35.31 42.97
N ASN A 16 -32.30 34.70 42.70
CA ASN A 16 -32.58 34.06 41.42
C ASN A 16 -32.40 35.10 40.31
N HIS A 17 -31.28 35.07 39.61
CA HIS A 17 -31.13 35.70 38.32
C HIS A 17 -31.28 34.63 37.25
N SER A 18 -32.52 34.50 36.78
CA SER A 18 -32.83 34.07 35.43
C SER A 18 -31.92 34.80 34.46
N MET A 19 -31.01 34.08 33.83
CA MET A 19 -30.20 34.60 32.73
C MET A 19 -31.13 34.72 31.52
N GLU A 20 -31.70 35.92 31.33
CA GLU A 20 -32.30 36.31 30.05
C GLU A 20 -31.23 36.17 28.97
N LEU A 21 -31.41 35.18 28.09
CA LEU A 21 -30.75 35.14 26.81
C LEU A 21 -31.39 36.23 25.94
N GLN A 22 -30.75 37.40 25.93
CA GLN A 22 -30.99 38.40 24.90
C GLN A 22 -30.71 37.76 23.53
N ALA A 23 -31.77 37.64 22.73
CA ALA A 23 -31.69 37.27 21.34
C ALA A 23 -30.83 38.30 20.60
N ILE A 24 -29.62 37.88 20.19
CA ILE A 24 -28.86 38.58 19.17
C ILE A 24 -29.57 38.31 17.85
N SER A 25 -30.27 39.33 17.35
CA SER A 25 -30.76 39.38 15.98
C SER A 25 -29.57 39.29 15.02
N THR A 26 -29.41 38.14 14.38
CA THR A 26 -28.69 38.00 13.12
C THR A 26 -29.72 37.68 12.05
N GLY A 27 -29.91 38.64 11.15
CA GLY A 27 -30.82 38.52 10.02
C GLY A 27 -30.37 37.45 9.04
N ASP A 28 -31.39 36.91 8.36
CA ASP A 28 -31.38 36.12 7.14
C ASP A 28 -30.65 34.76 7.19
N ASP A 29 -31.35 33.76 7.73
CA ASP A 29 -31.09 32.35 7.44
C ASP A 29 -32.42 31.63 7.10
N PRO A 30 -32.65 31.15 5.87
CA PRO A 30 -33.97 30.66 5.42
C PRO A 30 -34.28 29.20 5.82
N TYR A 31 -33.65 28.68 6.88
CA TYR A 31 -33.70 27.25 7.24
C TYR A 31 -33.93 26.95 8.74
N SER A 32 -34.72 27.74 9.45
CA SER A 32 -35.21 27.35 10.77
C SER A 32 -36.75 27.39 10.85
N VAL A 33 -37.36 26.24 11.09
CA VAL A 33 -38.73 26.11 11.60
C VAL A 33 -38.65 25.28 12.87
N ASP A 34 -39.17 25.84 13.96
CA ASP A 34 -39.15 25.31 15.33
C ASP A 34 -40.15 24.14 15.49
N PRO A 35 -39.86 23.03 16.19
CA PRO A 35 -40.72 21.83 16.20
C PRO A 35 -41.78 21.78 17.32
N TYR A 36 -41.96 22.83 18.11
CA TYR A 36 -42.87 22.82 19.27
C TYR A 36 -44.00 23.83 19.11
N ASP A 37 -44.98 23.50 18.29
CA ASP A 37 -46.31 24.11 18.33
C ASP A 37 -47.34 23.12 17.76
N LEU A 38 -47.78 22.18 18.60
CA LEU A 38 -49.05 21.48 18.42
C LEU A 38 -49.63 21.17 19.80
N GLU A 39 -50.66 21.94 20.15
CA GLU A 39 -51.54 21.73 21.30
C GLU A 39 -52.28 20.38 21.21
N ASP A 40 -52.60 19.87 22.40
CA ASP A 40 -53.32 18.65 22.71
C ASP A 40 -54.70 18.56 22.03
N ASP A 41 -55.09 17.34 21.62
CA ASP A 41 -56.44 16.84 21.88
C ASP A 41 -56.50 15.30 21.81
N ASP A 42 -57.28 14.76 22.75
CA ASP A 42 -57.55 13.36 23.10
C ASP A 42 -58.08 12.49 21.92
N VAL A 43 -57.78 11.18 21.94
CA VAL A 43 -58.72 10.04 21.77
C VAL A 43 -57.97 8.69 21.71
N SER A 44 -58.62 7.69 22.31
CA SER A 44 -58.22 6.33 22.70
C SER A 44 -58.20 5.30 21.55
N PRO A 45 -57.75 4.03 21.79
CA PRO A 45 -57.14 3.17 20.78
C PRO A 45 -58.11 2.14 20.18
N GLN A 46 -58.13 1.93 18.86
CA GLN A 46 -58.56 0.65 18.30
C GLN A 46 -58.16 0.35 16.83
N GLN A 47 -57.61 -0.85 16.71
CA GLN A 47 -57.74 -1.85 15.65
C GLN A 47 -57.13 -1.67 14.24
N SER A 48 -56.25 -2.64 13.97
CA SER A 48 -55.58 -3.03 12.74
C SER A 48 -56.52 -3.38 11.60
N VAL A 49 -56.23 -2.82 10.41
CA VAL A 49 -56.64 -3.42 9.13
C VAL A 49 -55.43 -3.52 8.22
N SER A 50 -55.01 -4.75 7.97
CA SER A 50 -53.98 -5.09 6.99
C SER A 50 -54.48 -4.81 5.57
N ARG A 51 -53.71 -4.10 4.74
CA ARG A 51 -53.79 -4.23 3.28
C ARG A 51 -52.41 -4.16 2.63
N HIS A 52 -52.18 -5.15 1.78
CA HIS A 52 -50.97 -5.43 1.03
C HIS A 52 -50.54 -4.25 0.13
N LEU A 53 -49.32 -3.78 0.32
CA LEU A 53 -48.57 -3.03 -0.69
C LEU A 53 -47.84 -4.02 -1.62
N PRO A 54 -47.78 -3.78 -2.94
CA PRO A 54 -46.87 -4.49 -3.81
C PRO A 54 -45.44 -4.07 -3.43
N SER A 55 -44.73 -4.99 -2.78
CA SER A 55 -43.29 -4.89 -2.52
C SER A 55 -42.56 -4.79 -3.85
N ARG A 56 -42.11 -3.58 -4.19
CA ARG A 56 -40.93 -3.40 -5.04
C ARG A 56 -39.85 -2.71 -4.21
N ALA A 57 -39.45 -3.40 -3.13
CA ALA A 57 -38.22 -3.12 -2.42
C ALA A 57 -37.08 -3.86 -3.13
N ASN A 58 -36.23 -3.14 -3.84
CA ASN A 58 -34.87 -3.61 -4.08
C ASN A 58 -34.16 -3.62 -2.72
N THR A 59 -34.24 -4.74 -2.02
CA THR A 59 -33.44 -5.01 -0.83
C THR A 59 -31.97 -5.07 -1.24
N THR A 60 -31.24 -3.99 -1.01
CA THR A 60 -29.80 -4.03 -0.76
C THR A 60 -29.58 -4.85 0.50
N ARG A 61 -29.33 -6.16 0.31
CA ARG A 61 -28.88 -7.04 1.38
C ARG A 61 -27.52 -6.57 1.86
N HIS A 62 -27.46 -5.94 3.02
CA HIS A 62 -26.32 -6.06 3.90
C HIS A 62 -26.26 -7.51 4.39
N GLY A 63 -25.48 -8.32 3.68
CA GLY A 63 -25.10 -9.66 4.11
C GLY A 63 -23.68 -9.60 4.68
N THR A 64 -23.54 -9.89 5.96
CA THR A 64 -22.27 -10.30 6.56
C THR A 64 -21.73 -11.49 5.75
N VAL A 65 -20.50 -11.36 5.26
CA VAL A 65 -19.87 -12.31 4.34
C VAL A 65 -19.55 -13.61 5.08
N ARG A 66 -20.52 -14.51 5.17
CA ARG A 66 -20.28 -15.93 5.43
C ARG A 66 -20.03 -16.61 4.09
N ARG A 67 -18.76 -16.63 3.65
CA ARG A 67 -18.30 -17.37 2.46
C ARG A 67 -18.58 -18.87 2.65
N ARG A 68 -19.75 -19.34 2.22
CA ARG A 68 -20.01 -20.74 1.91
C ARG A 68 -19.62 -20.93 0.45
N HIS A 69 -18.43 -21.48 0.19
CA HIS A 69 -18.09 -21.97 -1.13
C HIS A 69 -18.97 -23.19 -1.42
N SER A 70 -20.11 -22.99 -2.09
CA SER A 70 -20.78 -24.08 -2.78
C SER A 70 -19.92 -24.44 -3.99
N SER A 71 -19.49 -25.70 -4.07
CA SER A 71 -18.81 -26.27 -5.23
C SER A 71 -19.54 -25.89 -6.52
N LYS A 72 -18.93 -25.06 -7.36
CA LYS A 72 -19.42 -24.80 -8.72
C LYS A 72 -19.29 -26.09 -9.51
N ARG A 73 -20.39 -26.85 -9.56
CA ARG A 73 -20.58 -27.94 -10.51
C ARG A 73 -20.66 -27.32 -11.92
N ARG A 74 -19.74 -27.75 -12.80
CA ARG A 74 -19.74 -27.64 -14.27
C ARG A 74 -20.86 -26.77 -14.88
N GLY A 75 -20.51 -25.57 -15.31
CA GLY A 75 -21.35 -24.73 -16.17
C GLY A 75 -20.45 -23.80 -16.99
N SER A 76 -20.43 -24.03 -18.30
CA SER A 76 -19.87 -23.23 -19.40
C SER A 76 -19.12 -21.94 -19.03
N ILE A 77 -17.83 -21.93 -19.37
CA ILE A 77 -16.93 -20.77 -19.40
C ILE A 77 -17.60 -19.62 -20.16
N ALA A 78 -17.81 -18.50 -19.47
CA ALA A 78 -18.16 -17.23 -20.10
C ALA A 78 -16.93 -16.71 -20.84
N VAL A 79 -17.08 -16.55 -22.15
CA VAL A 79 -16.12 -15.84 -22.99
C VAL A 79 -16.49 -14.37 -22.87
N GLU A 80 -15.84 -13.67 -21.93
CA GLU A 80 -15.86 -12.21 -21.86
C GLU A 80 -14.42 -11.73 -21.97
N ASP A 81 -14.25 -10.68 -22.77
CA ASP A 81 -13.04 -9.90 -23.05
C ASP A 81 -12.00 -10.50 -24.00
N MET A 82 -12.34 -10.49 -25.30
CA MET A 82 -11.38 -10.18 -26.36
C MET A 82 -12.00 -9.08 -27.22
N GLU A 83 -11.37 -7.90 -27.25
CA GLU A 83 -11.61 -6.89 -28.27
C GLU A 83 -11.34 -7.54 -29.65
N ILE A 84 -12.43 -7.83 -30.36
CA ILE A 84 -12.43 -8.17 -31.78
C ILE A 84 -12.87 -6.89 -32.48
N ASP A 85 -12.10 -6.45 -33.49
CA ASP A 85 -12.44 -5.34 -34.37
C ASP A 85 -13.92 -5.32 -34.71
N GLN A 86 -14.60 -4.31 -34.17
CA GLN A 86 -16.04 -4.21 -34.09
C GLN A 86 -16.57 -3.43 -35.30
N GLN A 87 -16.12 -3.77 -36.51
CA GLN A 87 -16.50 -3.01 -37.71
C GLN A 87 -17.52 -3.69 -38.62
N ASP A 88 -17.98 -4.93 -38.38
CA ASP A 88 -19.02 -5.54 -39.24
C ASP A 88 -19.95 -6.56 -38.56
N LEU A 89 -20.03 -6.62 -37.22
CA LEU A 89 -21.02 -7.49 -36.55
C LEU A 89 -21.92 -6.66 -35.62
N GLU A 90 -23.19 -6.52 -36.02
CA GLU A 90 -24.26 -6.15 -35.10
C GLU A 90 -24.19 -7.05 -33.84
N PRO A 91 -24.45 -6.52 -32.64
CA PRO A 91 -24.45 -7.31 -31.42
C PRO A 91 -25.61 -8.30 -31.49
N VAL A 92 -25.30 -9.55 -31.87
CA VAL A 92 -26.28 -10.64 -31.82
C VAL A 92 -26.60 -10.88 -30.35
N GLU A 93 -27.73 -10.35 -29.88
CA GLU A 93 -28.27 -10.66 -28.55
C GLU A 93 -28.23 -12.18 -28.32
N SER A 94 -27.65 -12.60 -27.20
CA SER A 94 -27.59 -14.01 -26.88
C SER A 94 -28.99 -14.62 -26.93
N VAL A 95 -29.18 -15.78 -27.57
CA VAL A 95 -30.50 -16.46 -27.70
C VAL A 95 -31.19 -16.71 -26.35
N LYS A 96 -30.46 -16.55 -25.23
CA LYS A 96 -31.00 -16.55 -23.87
C LYS A 96 -31.79 -15.28 -23.53
N ALA A 97 -31.33 -14.11 -23.96
CA ALA A 97 -31.92 -12.79 -23.65
C ALA A 97 -33.25 -12.53 -24.40
N ILE A 98 -33.44 -13.16 -25.57
CA ILE A 98 -34.66 -13.02 -26.37
C ILE A 98 -35.87 -13.58 -25.60
N ALA A 99 -36.94 -12.81 -25.43
CA ALA A 99 -38.18 -13.30 -24.81
C ALA A 99 -39.03 -14.11 -25.81
N ALA A 100 -38.58 -15.33 -26.14
CA ALA A 100 -39.25 -16.23 -27.10
C ALA A 100 -39.51 -17.64 -26.52
N PRO A 101 -40.54 -18.37 -27.03
CA PRO A 101 -40.82 -19.76 -26.67
C PRO A 101 -39.60 -20.69 -26.84
N MET A 102 -39.48 -21.70 -25.97
CA MET A 102 -38.31 -22.59 -25.90
C MET A 102 -38.05 -23.37 -27.19
N GLN A 103 -39.08 -23.67 -27.98
CA GLN A 103 -38.96 -24.32 -29.28
C GLN A 103 -38.27 -23.41 -30.31
N GLN A 104 -38.65 -22.14 -30.36
CA GLN A 104 -38.05 -21.14 -31.25
C GLN A 104 -36.59 -20.86 -30.88
N LYS A 105 -36.28 -20.82 -29.57
CA LYS A 105 -34.89 -20.75 -29.09
C LYS A 105 -34.06 -21.98 -29.46
N ARG A 106 -34.67 -23.18 -29.53
CA ARG A 106 -33.98 -24.41 -29.95
C ARG A 106 -33.68 -24.41 -31.45
N GLU A 107 -34.57 -23.89 -32.28
CA GLU A 107 -34.35 -23.73 -33.73
C GLU A 107 -33.30 -22.66 -34.03
N MET A 108 -33.38 -21.50 -33.36
CA MET A 108 -32.35 -20.45 -33.50
C MET A 108 -30.96 -20.95 -33.12
N ARG A 109 -30.84 -21.81 -32.09
CA ARG A 109 -29.56 -22.47 -31.74
C ARG A 109 -29.09 -23.47 -32.79
N LYS A 110 -30.00 -24.23 -33.41
CA LYS A 110 -29.66 -25.18 -34.49
C LYS A 110 -29.18 -24.44 -35.74
N ASN A 111 -29.84 -23.33 -36.09
CA ASN A 111 -29.47 -22.50 -37.23
C ASN A 111 -28.14 -21.76 -36.97
N GLN A 112 -27.91 -21.26 -35.75
CA GLN A 112 -26.61 -20.66 -35.37
C GLN A 112 -25.45 -21.68 -35.40
N ALA A 113 -25.70 -22.93 -35.00
CA ALA A 113 -24.69 -23.99 -35.04
C ALA A 113 -24.29 -24.38 -36.47
N GLN A 114 -25.19 -24.22 -37.45
CA GLN A 114 -24.90 -24.45 -38.87
C GLN A 114 -24.17 -23.26 -39.53
N THR A 115 -24.28 -22.05 -38.98
CA THR A 115 -23.61 -20.83 -39.49
C THR A 115 -22.19 -20.59 -38.98
N VAL A 116 -21.62 -21.48 -38.14
CA VAL A 116 -20.21 -21.37 -37.73
C VAL A 116 -19.31 -21.72 -38.92
N LYS A 117 -19.10 -20.74 -39.81
CA LYS A 117 -18.15 -20.81 -40.91
C LYS A 117 -16.75 -21.13 -40.38
N HIS A 118 -16.03 -21.93 -41.16
CA HIS A 118 -14.63 -22.33 -41.01
C HIS A 118 -13.78 -21.25 -40.31
N ILE A 119 -13.45 -21.48 -39.04
CA ILE A 119 -12.46 -20.67 -38.33
C ILE A 119 -11.12 -20.97 -39.01
N SER A 120 -10.43 -19.95 -39.53
CA SER A 120 -9.12 -20.16 -40.16
C SER A 120 -8.16 -20.82 -39.18
N CYS A 121 -7.26 -21.69 -39.66
CA CYS A 121 -6.30 -22.42 -38.81
C CYS A 121 -5.51 -21.48 -37.87
N TRP A 122 -5.22 -20.26 -38.33
CA TRP A 122 -4.54 -19.22 -37.56
C TRP A 122 -5.42 -18.61 -36.45
N LYS A 123 -6.71 -18.37 -36.72
CA LYS A 123 -7.67 -17.93 -35.69
C LYS A 123 -7.93 -19.04 -34.67
N GLY A 124 -7.96 -20.30 -35.11
CA GLY A 124 -8.08 -21.47 -34.25
C GLY A 124 -6.86 -21.65 -33.34
N PHE A 125 -5.65 -21.49 -33.89
CA PHE A 125 -4.41 -21.54 -33.10
C PHE A 125 -4.33 -20.40 -32.08
N LYS A 126 -4.66 -19.15 -32.45
CA LYS A 126 -4.72 -18.01 -31.51
C LYS A 126 -5.74 -18.22 -30.40
N LEU A 127 -6.91 -18.79 -30.73
CA LEU A 127 -7.94 -19.12 -29.75
C LEU A 127 -7.48 -20.24 -28.81
N GLN A 128 -6.80 -21.27 -29.34
CA GLN A 128 -6.31 -22.40 -28.57
C GLN A 128 -5.17 -21.99 -27.61
N THR A 129 -4.24 -21.15 -28.05
CA THR A 129 -3.18 -20.60 -27.19
C THR A 129 -3.76 -19.68 -26.12
N SER A 130 -4.69 -18.80 -26.47
CA SER A 130 -5.40 -17.94 -25.51
C SER A 130 -6.16 -18.77 -24.46
N MET A 131 -6.90 -19.80 -24.89
CA MET A 131 -7.61 -20.70 -23.96
C MET A 131 -6.66 -21.52 -23.09
N ALA A 132 -5.54 -22.00 -23.63
CA ALA A 132 -4.54 -22.73 -22.86
C ALA A 132 -3.88 -21.82 -21.80
N PHE A 133 -3.55 -20.58 -22.19
CA PHE A 133 -3.02 -19.56 -21.29
C PHE A 133 -4.04 -19.22 -20.19
N HIS A 134 -5.31 -19.04 -20.55
CA HIS A 134 -6.38 -18.75 -19.59
C HIS A 134 -6.61 -19.92 -18.62
N ARG A 135 -6.57 -21.17 -19.11
CA ARG A 135 -6.64 -22.38 -18.24
C ARG A 135 -5.44 -22.50 -17.33
N PHE A 136 -4.24 -22.20 -17.81
CA PHE A 136 -3.02 -22.19 -17.00
C PHE A 136 -3.12 -21.13 -15.89
N PHE A 137 -3.47 -19.89 -16.23
CA PHE A 137 -3.67 -18.83 -15.24
C PHE A 137 -4.82 -19.14 -14.27
N ALA A 138 -5.89 -19.78 -14.73
CA ALA A 138 -6.97 -20.25 -13.86
C ALA A 138 -6.48 -21.34 -12.89
N GLY A 139 -5.70 -22.32 -13.35
CA GLY A 139 -5.11 -23.36 -12.51
C GLY A 139 -4.08 -22.80 -11.52
N VAL A 140 -3.27 -21.84 -11.93
CA VAL A 140 -2.36 -21.09 -11.03
C VAL A 140 -3.16 -20.32 -9.98
N LYS A 141 -4.26 -19.66 -10.39
CA LYS A 141 -5.15 -18.94 -9.47
C LYS A 141 -5.83 -19.89 -8.48
N GLU A 142 -6.30 -21.06 -8.91
CA GLU A 142 -6.86 -22.10 -8.04
C GLU A 142 -5.81 -22.62 -7.06
N PHE A 143 -4.60 -22.93 -7.53
CA PHE A 143 -3.48 -23.33 -6.66
C PHE A 143 -3.13 -22.26 -5.61
N PHE A 144 -3.10 -20.97 -6.00
CA PHE A 144 -2.92 -19.86 -5.06
C PHE A 144 -4.12 -19.64 -4.13
N GLN A 145 -5.34 -20.00 -4.53
CA GLN A 145 -6.54 -19.93 -3.69
C GLN A 145 -6.59 -21.08 -2.69
N ASP A 146 -6.11 -22.27 -3.07
CA ASP A 146 -6.01 -23.43 -2.18
C ASP A 146 -4.84 -23.26 -1.19
N ILE A 147 -3.75 -22.59 -1.59
CA ILE A 147 -2.68 -22.13 -0.70
C ILE A 147 -3.07 -20.79 -0.05
N GLU A 148 -4.23 -20.75 0.60
CA GLU A 148 -4.69 -19.58 1.34
C GLU A 148 -3.85 -19.39 2.63
N LEU A 149 -2.59 -18.95 2.43
CA LEU A 149 -1.60 -18.73 3.46
C LEU A 149 -2.21 -17.87 4.58
N TRP A 150 -2.16 -18.40 5.80
CA TRP A 150 -2.62 -17.74 7.03
C TRP A 150 -4.11 -17.36 7.10
N LYS A 151 -5.00 -17.92 6.28
CA LYS A 151 -6.46 -17.62 6.35
C LYS A 151 -7.03 -17.69 7.77
N GLY A 152 -6.72 -18.77 8.50
CA GLY A 152 -7.18 -18.95 9.88
C GLY A 152 -6.62 -17.90 10.85
N HIS A 153 -5.36 -17.50 10.66
CA HIS A 153 -4.73 -16.46 11.48
C HIS A 153 -5.27 -15.07 11.17
N LEU A 154 -5.51 -14.76 9.89
CA LEU A 154 -6.12 -13.50 9.46
C LEU A 154 -7.53 -13.37 10.02
N LYS A 155 -8.36 -14.43 9.92
CA LYS A 155 -9.71 -14.44 10.49
C LYS A 155 -9.73 -14.26 12.01
N GLN A 156 -8.72 -14.81 12.70
CA GLN A 156 -8.57 -14.62 14.15
C GLN A 156 -8.25 -13.16 14.51
N VAL A 157 -7.38 -12.51 13.72
CA VAL A 157 -7.04 -11.09 13.90
C VAL A 157 -8.24 -10.20 13.56
N GLU A 158 -8.96 -10.52 12.49
CA GLU A 158 -10.20 -9.84 12.07
C GLU A 158 -11.25 -9.83 13.16
N GLY A 159 -11.52 -11.00 13.76
CA GLY A 159 -12.54 -11.13 14.80
C GLY A 159 -12.22 -10.38 16.09
N ARG A 160 -10.94 -10.08 16.39
CA ARG A 160 -10.55 -9.39 17.65
C ARG A 160 -10.19 -7.92 17.49
N PHE A 161 -9.58 -7.55 16.36
CA PHE A 161 -9.01 -6.21 16.14
C PHE A 161 -9.64 -5.47 14.96
N GLY A 162 -10.54 -6.12 14.21
CA GLY A 162 -11.26 -5.52 13.09
C GLY A 162 -10.45 -5.39 11.78
N ASN A 163 -11.12 -4.86 10.76
CA ASN A 163 -10.62 -4.83 9.37
C ASN A 163 -9.38 -3.93 9.18
N GLY A 164 -9.22 -2.88 9.99
CA GLY A 164 -8.06 -1.99 9.90
C GLY A 164 -6.73 -2.71 10.13
N VAL A 165 -6.65 -3.53 11.20
CA VAL A 165 -5.42 -4.28 11.53
C VAL A 165 -5.21 -5.44 10.56
N VAL A 166 -6.27 -6.07 10.07
CA VAL A 166 -6.17 -7.12 9.04
C VAL A 166 -5.59 -6.58 7.74
N SER A 167 -5.90 -5.34 7.38
CA SER A 167 -5.38 -4.69 6.16
C SER A 167 -3.84 -4.65 6.14
N TYR A 168 -3.20 -4.48 7.29
CA TYR A 168 -1.73 -4.60 7.42
C TYR A 168 -1.23 -6.00 7.06
N PHE A 169 -1.85 -7.05 7.61
CA PHE A 169 -1.42 -8.43 7.36
C PHE A 169 -1.73 -8.88 5.93
N LEU A 170 -2.81 -8.38 5.33
CA LEU A 170 -3.11 -8.59 3.91
C LEU A 170 -2.05 -7.92 3.02
N PHE A 171 -1.65 -6.68 3.34
CA PHE A 171 -0.56 -5.98 2.66
C PHE A 171 0.77 -6.73 2.80
N LEU A 172 1.11 -7.21 4.01
CA LEU A 172 2.29 -8.05 4.26
C LEU A 172 2.25 -9.33 3.43
N LYS A 173 1.09 -10.02 3.41
CA LYS A 173 0.89 -11.24 2.62
C LYS A 173 1.10 -10.98 1.13
N TRP A 174 0.55 -9.88 0.61
CA TRP A 174 0.74 -9.48 -0.79
C TRP A 174 2.22 -9.20 -1.11
N MET A 175 2.94 -8.49 -0.22
CA MET A 175 4.39 -8.25 -0.35
C MET A 175 5.20 -9.55 -0.33
N LEU A 176 4.80 -10.54 0.48
CA LEU A 176 5.45 -11.85 0.51
C LEU A 176 5.31 -12.56 -0.84
N PHE A 177 4.12 -12.56 -1.43
CA PHE A 177 3.90 -13.16 -2.75
C PHE A 177 4.64 -12.40 -3.86
N LEU A 178 4.72 -11.07 -3.77
CA LEU A 178 5.54 -10.26 -4.69
C LEU A 178 7.01 -10.69 -4.61
N ASN A 179 7.60 -10.75 -3.42
CA ASN A 179 9.00 -11.17 -3.27
C ASN A 179 9.26 -12.63 -3.66
N LEU A 180 8.30 -13.52 -3.40
CA LEU A 180 8.37 -14.90 -3.87
C LEU A 180 8.40 -14.96 -5.40
N PHE A 181 7.56 -14.18 -6.06
CA PHE A 181 7.55 -14.11 -7.52
C PHE A 181 8.83 -13.50 -8.09
N LEU A 182 9.35 -12.43 -7.48
CA LEU A 182 10.64 -11.84 -7.87
C LEU A 182 11.79 -12.85 -7.71
N PHE A 183 11.81 -13.59 -6.59
CA PHE A 183 12.77 -14.67 -6.40
C PHE A 183 12.68 -15.70 -7.51
N LEU A 184 11.49 -16.17 -7.87
CA LEU A 184 11.31 -17.18 -8.91
C LEU A 184 11.81 -16.73 -10.28
N ILE A 185 11.55 -15.47 -10.67
CA ILE A 185 12.09 -14.92 -11.93
C ILE A 185 13.61 -14.82 -11.86
N VAL A 186 14.14 -14.16 -10.82
CA VAL A 186 15.55 -13.82 -10.75
C VAL A 186 16.41 -15.07 -10.56
N PHE A 187 16.05 -15.93 -9.61
CA PHE A 187 16.72 -17.21 -9.40
C PHE A 187 16.55 -18.14 -10.60
N GLY A 188 15.37 -18.18 -11.23
CA GLY A 188 15.09 -19.04 -12.37
C GLY A 188 15.96 -18.76 -13.60
N PHE A 189 16.16 -17.48 -13.94
CA PHE A 189 16.88 -17.08 -15.15
C PHE A 189 18.35 -16.69 -14.91
N VAL A 190 18.75 -16.35 -13.69
CA VAL A 190 20.14 -15.97 -13.37
C VAL A 190 20.81 -17.01 -12.48
N GLY A 191 20.14 -17.46 -11.42
CA GLY A 191 20.68 -18.43 -10.47
C GLY A 191 20.83 -19.84 -11.05
N ILE A 192 19.74 -20.44 -11.56
CA ILE A 192 19.71 -21.83 -12.04
C ILE A 192 20.72 -22.07 -13.17
N PRO A 193 20.80 -21.25 -14.25
CA PRO A 193 21.76 -21.49 -15.32
C PRO A 193 23.21 -21.46 -14.84
N THR A 194 23.52 -20.62 -13.86
CA THR A 194 24.86 -20.52 -13.26
C THR A 194 25.20 -21.78 -12.46
N ILE A 195 24.24 -22.34 -11.73
CA ILE A 195 24.40 -23.60 -10.96
C ILE A 195 24.53 -24.79 -11.91
N VAL A 196 23.67 -24.89 -12.93
CA VAL A 196 23.63 -26.03 -13.87
C VAL A 196 24.89 -26.09 -14.75
N ALA A 197 25.53 -24.94 -15.00
CA ALA A 197 26.77 -24.88 -15.76
C ALA A 197 28.04 -25.16 -14.93
N ASP A 198 27.89 -25.55 -13.65
CA ASP A 198 28.98 -25.79 -12.69
C ASP A 198 30.06 -24.69 -12.71
N TYR A 199 29.62 -23.43 -12.82
CA TYR A 199 30.54 -22.30 -12.88
C TYR A 199 31.15 -22.02 -11.51
N HIS A 200 32.48 -22.04 -11.45
CA HIS A 200 33.24 -21.59 -10.29
C HIS A 200 34.13 -20.41 -10.67
N PRO A 201 34.19 -19.36 -9.84
CA PRO A 201 35.07 -18.23 -10.11
C PRO A 201 36.53 -18.67 -10.00
N VAL A 202 37.41 -18.07 -10.80
CA VAL A 202 38.84 -18.35 -10.78
C VAL A 202 39.41 -17.99 -9.39
N THR A 203 40.19 -18.89 -8.78
CA THR A 203 40.93 -18.67 -7.52
C THR A 203 42.44 -18.65 -7.79
N TYR A 204 43.20 -17.87 -7.02
CA TYR A 204 44.67 -17.85 -7.10
C TYR A 204 45.31 -18.07 -5.73
N ASP A 205 46.46 -18.77 -5.74
CA ASP A 205 47.21 -19.14 -4.52
C ASP A 205 48.35 -18.16 -4.17
N ASN A 206 48.73 -17.26 -5.07
CA ASN A 206 49.85 -16.34 -4.88
C ASN A 206 49.59 -14.93 -5.46
N ILE A 207 49.71 -13.91 -4.59
CA ILE A 207 49.50 -12.49 -4.90
C ILE A 207 50.55 -11.92 -5.89
N SER A 208 51.68 -12.61 -6.07
CA SER A 208 52.85 -12.12 -6.80
C SER A 208 52.73 -12.16 -8.33
N THR A 209 51.78 -12.90 -8.91
CA THR A 209 51.54 -12.90 -10.36
C THR A 209 50.56 -11.82 -10.82
N ALA A 210 49.93 -11.11 -9.86
CA ALA A 210 48.84 -10.15 -10.12
C ALA A 210 49.29 -8.71 -10.44
N GLN A 211 50.59 -8.44 -10.54
CA GLN A 211 51.12 -7.07 -10.66
C GLN A 211 51.64 -6.68 -12.05
N SER A 212 51.66 -7.57 -13.05
CA SER A 212 52.37 -7.29 -14.32
C SER A 212 51.53 -7.30 -15.60
N THR A 213 50.20 -7.41 -15.53
CA THR A 213 49.37 -7.33 -16.75
C THR A 213 48.20 -6.36 -16.57
N ASN A 214 47.98 -5.51 -17.57
CA ASN A 214 46.89 -4.53 -17.68
C ASN A 214 45.49 -5.18 -17.80
N SER A 215 45.30 -6.41 -17.33
CA SER A 215 44.10 -7.20 -17.52
C SER A 215 43.44 -7.51 -16.19
N CYS A 216 42.10 -7.44 -16.14
CA CYS A 216 41.27 -7.84 -15.00
C CYS A 216 41.36 -9.34 -14.64
N VAL A 217 42.50 -10.04 -14.75
CA VAL A 217 42.63 -11.44 -14.31
C VAL A 217 42.80 -11.47 -12.78
N PHE A 218 41.77 -11.06 -12.06
CA PHE A 218 41.73 -11.11 -10.60
C PHE A 218 40.78 -12.23 -10.20
N GLY A 219 41.35 -13.34 -9.71
CA GLY A 219 40.57 -14.36 -9.02
C GLY A 219 40.25 -13.95 -7.57
N TYR A 220 39.61 -14.82 -6.81
CA TYR A 220 39.58 -14.66 -5.35
C TYR A 220 40.85 -15.26 -4.74
N PRO A 221 41.49 -14.61 -3.75
CA PRO A 221 42.58 -15.25 -3.00
C PRO A 221 42.04 -16.50 -2.30
N SER A 222 42.71 -17.64 -2.50
CA SER A 222 42.30 -18.95 -1.97
C SER A 222 42.21 -18.97 -0.43
N ASP A 223 42.97 -18.10 0.24
CA ASP A 223 42.97 -17.92 1.70
C ASP A 223 41.61 -17.49 2.28
N ARG A 224 40.69 -16.93 1.48
CA ARG A 224 39.33 -16.58 1.98
C ARG A 224 38.45 -17.79 2.26
N TYR A 225 38.83 -18.97 1.79
CA TYR A 225 38.15 -20.23 2.07
C TYR A 225 38.78 -20.99 3.25
N ALA A 226 39.83 -20.45 3.87
CA ALA A 226 40.48 -21.07 5.02
C ALA A 226 39.55 -21.04 6.26
N LYS A 227 39.53 -22.15 7.00
CA LYS A 227 38.71 -22.38 8.20
C LYS A 227 38.76 -21.20 9.20
N THR A 228 37.75 -20.36 9.15
CA THR A 228 37.48 -19.30 10.13
C THR A 228 36.75 -19.85 11.36
N SER A 229 36.91 -19.21 12.52
CA SER A 229 36.17 -19.58 13.74
C SER A 229 34.67 -19.41 13.54
N VAL A 230 33.85 -20.18 14.25
CA VAL A 230 32.38 -20.16 14.11
C VAL A 230 31.81 -18.75 14.30
N ASP A 231 32.40 -17.97 15.22
CA ASP A 231 32.00 -16.58 15.49
C ASP A 231 32.24 -15.67 14.28
N SER A 232 33.38 -15.80 13.62
CA SER A 232 33.67 -15.04 12.40
C SER A 232 32.77 -15.45 11.23
N LEU A 233 32.36 -16.72 11.15
CA LEU A 233 31.43 -17.19 10.12
C LEU A 233 30.02 -16.61 10.30
N ILE A 234 29.56 -16.47 11.55
CA ILE A 234 28.28 -15.84 11.88
C ILE A 234 28.32 -14.34 11.57
N VAL A 235 29.41 -13.65 11.93
CA VAL A 235 29.57 -12.22 11.68
C VAL A 235 29.64 -11.93 10.17
N ASP A 236 30.40 -12.74 9.42
CA ASP A 236 30.46 -12.68 7.95
C ASP A 236 29.07 -12.91 7.32
N PHE A 237 28.32 -13.88 7.86
CA PHE A 237 26.95 -14.14 7.42
C PHE A 237 26.00 -12.98 7.69
N ILE A 238 26.09 -12.27 8.82
CA ILE A 238 25.20 -11.14 9.13
C ILE A 238 25.57 -9.89 8.31
N THR A 239 26.86 -9.64 8.13
CA THR A 239 27.37 -8.46 7.43
C THR A 239 27.30 -8.59 5.91
N GLY A 240 27.16 -9.82 5.39
CA GLY A 240 27.24 -10.05 3.95
C GLY A 240 28.67 -9.93 3.43
N GLN A 241 29.66 -10.12 4.30
CA GLN A 241 31.08 -9.93 4.01
C GLN A 241 31.87 -11.23 4.23
N GLY A 242 33.14 -11.24 3.83
CA GLY A 242 33.97 -12.45 3.95
C GLY A 242 33.56 -13.53 2.95
N TRP A 243 33.28 -14.74 3.45
CA TRP A 243 33.00 -15.94 2.64
C TRP A 243 31.69 -15.85 1.85
N ILE A 244 30.65 -15.22 2.40
CA ILE A 244 29.33 -15.16 1.72
C ILE A 244 29.41 -14.34 0.42
N ASN A 245 30.32 -13.37 0.37
CA ASN A 245 30.55 -12.49 -0.76
C ASN A 245 31.13 -13.23 -2.00
N THR A 246 31.62 -14.46 -1.83
CA THR A 246 32.09 -15.30 -2.95
C THR A 246 31.06 -16.30 -3.44
N THR A 247 29.88 -16.34 -2.82
CA THR A 247 28.80 -17.24 -3.22
C THR A 247 27.97 -16.64 -4.36
N ILE A 248 27.10 -17.46 -4.98
CA ILE A 248 26.10 -17.03 -5.98
C ILE A 248 25.14 -15.95 -5.45
N MET A 249 25.16 -15.66 -4.15
CA MET A 249 24.39 -14.56 -3.59
C MET A 249 24.83 -13.21 -4.15
N PHE A 250 26.12 -13.00 -4.47
CA PHE A 250 26.67 -11.69 -4.82
C PHE A 250 26.99 -11.55 -6.32
N TYR A 251 26.87 -10.31 -6.83
CA TYR A 251 27.04 -9.93 -8.23
C TYR A 251 28.35 -10.44 -8.86
N SER A 252 29.45 -10.33 -8.13
CA SER A 252 30.78 -10.66 -8.65
C SER A 252 30.97 -12.13 -9.07
N ASN A 253 30.14 -13.04 -8.56
CA ASN A 253 30.26 -14.48 -8.80
C ASN A 253 29.58 -14.94 -10.09
N TYR A 254 28.98 -14.03 -10.84
CA TYR A 254 28.32 -14.35 -12.11
C TYR A 254 29.29 -14.12 -13.29
N PRO A 255 29.37 -15.07 -14.25
CA PRO A 255 30.35 -15.04 -15.34
C PRO A 255 30.12 -13.91 -16.35
N PHE A 256 31.23 -13.44 -16.93
CA PHE A 256 31.30 -12.49 -18.04
C PHE A 256 31.63 -13.20 -19.36
N ASN A 257 30.94 -12.86 -20.45
CA ASN A 257 31.22 -13.29 -21.84
C ASN A 257 31.41 -14.79 -22.12
N GLN A 258 31.22 -15.66 -21.12
CA GLN A 258 31.18 -17.10 -21.30
C GLN A 258 29.73 -17.48 -21.58
N LYS A 259 29.46 -17.87 -22.83
CA LYS A 259 28.21 -18.56 -23.15
C LYS A 259 28.22 -19.85 -22.33
N LEU A 260 27.35 -19.91 -21.32
CA LEU A 260 27.27 -21.09 -20.46
C LEU A 260 26.79 -22.23 -21.34
N LYS A 261 27.64 -23.24 -21.51
CA LYS A 261 27.31 -24.43 -22.31
C LYS A 261 26.56 -25.40 -21.40
N VAL A 262 25.25 -25.47 -21.57
CA VAL A 262 24.40 -26.46 -20.91
C VAL A 262 23.99 -27.47 -21.97
N ASN A 263 24.62 -28.65 -21.98
CA ASN A 263 24.29 -29.78 -22.87
C ASN A 263 24.03 -29.33 -24.33
N ASP A 264 25.00 -28.65 -24.96
CA ASP A 264 25.00 -28.07 -26.32
C ASP A 264 24.24 -26.76 -26.56
N ALA A 265 23.46 -26.26 -25.59
CA ALA A 265 22.84 -24.93 -25.67
C ALA A 265 23.76 -23.85 -25.10
N GLU A 266 23.93 -22.75 -25.84
CA GLU A 266 24.68 -21.58 -25.42
C GLU A 266 23.76 -20.57 -24.71
N TYR A 267 23.97 -20.35 -23.40
CA TYR A 267 23.20 -19.37 -22.62
C TYR A 267 24.01 -18.09 -22.38
N ASN A 268 23.49 -16.95 -22.87
CA ASN A 268 24.10 -15.64 -22.66
C ASN A 268 23.62 -15.05 -21.32
N LEU A 269 24.43 -15.20 -20.28
CA LEU A 269 24.09 -14.74 -18.93
C LEU A 269 24.01 -13.21 -18.81
N PRO A 270 24.96 -12.40 -19.34
CA PRO A 270 24.84 -10.94 -19.31
C PRO A 270 23.52 -10.43 -19.91
N LEU A 271 23.09 -11.05 -21.03
CA LEU A 271 21.80 -10.75 -21.64
C LEU A 271 20.63 -11.08 -20.72
N ALA A 272 20.63 -12.29 -20.15
CA ALA A 272 19.61 -12.70 -19.20
C ALA A 272 19.57 -11.74 -17.99
N TYR A 273 20.71 -11.26 -17.52
CA TYR A 273 20.82 -10.32 -16.41
C TYR A 273 20.11 -9.00 -16.69
N VAL A 274 20.31 -8.40 -17.87
CA VAL A 274 19.61 -7.15 -18.28
C VAL A 274 18.11 -7.39 -18.40
N LEU A 275 17.72 -8.47 -19.09
CA LEU A 275 16.32 -8.79 -19.35
C LEU A 275 15.55 -9.06 -18.05
N VAL A 276 16.14 -9.85 -17.16
CA VAL A 276 15.59 -10.15 -15.84
C VAL A 276 15.53 -8.89 -14.99
N GLY A 277 16.59 -8.06 -15.03
CA GLY A 277 16.66 -6.76 -14.38
C GLY A 277 15.49 -5.85 -14.74
N GLY A 278 15.25 -5.66 -16.03
CA GLY A 278 14.09 -4.89 -16.51
C GLY A 278 12.75 -5.57 -16.21
N ALA A 279 12.67 -6.89 -16.40
CA ALA A 279 11.44 -7.66 -16.20
C ALA A 279 10.96 -7.62 -14.75
N TYR A 280 11.85 -7.73 -13.74
CA TYR A 280 11.42 -7.74 -12.35
C TYR A 280 10.87 -6.38 -11.91
N PHE A 281 11.45 -5.26 -12.37
CA PHE A 281 10.89 -3.92 -12.13
C PHE A 281 9.55 -3.76 -12.85
N PHE A 282 9.48 -4.15 -14.13
CA PHE A 282 8.25 -4.04 -14.91
C PHE A 282 7.10 -4.86 -14.32
N VAL A 283 7.35 -6.12 -13.95
CA VAL A 283 6.32 -6.95 -13.34
C VAL A 283 5.95 -6.46 -11.94
N SER A 284 6.90 -5.97 -11.14
CA SER A 284 6.60 -5.32 -9.85
C SER A 284 5.65 -4.14 -10.03
N LEU A 285 5.87 -3.30 -11.04
CA LEU A 285 5.01 -2.18 -11.38
C LEU A 285 3.59 -2.67 -11.76
N LEU A 286 3.48 -3.65 -12.65
CA LEU A 286 2.19 -4.20 -13.07
C LEU A 286 1.40 -4.79 -11.89
N MET A 287 2.07 -5.58 -11.02
CA MET A 287 1.43 -6.15 -9.84
C MET A 287 0.95 -5.07 -8.87
N MET A 288 1.73 -4.01 -8.70
CA MET A 288 1.40 -2.91 -7.81
C MET A 288 0.26 -2.04 -8.34
N VAL A 289 0.29 -1.68 -9.63
CA VAL A 289 -0.80 -0.94 -10.28
C VAL A 289 -2.10 -1.73 -10.20
N LYS A 290 -2.06 -3.04 -10.46
CA LYS A 290 -3.24 -3.90 -10.28
C LYS A 290 -3.78 -3.87 -8.85
N ASN A 291 -2.89 -3.98 -7.85
CA ASN A 291 -3.29 -3.90 -6.44
C ASN A 291 -3.84 -2.51 -6.09
N LEU A 292 -3.29 -1.44 -6.68
CA LEU A 292 -3.73 -0.07 -6.48
C LEU A 292 -5.12 0.17 -7.03
N THR A 293 -5.40 -0.29 -8.26
CA THR A 293 -6.74 -0.16 -8.88
C THR A 293 -7.79 -0.85 -8.03
N GLN A 294 -7.52 -2.09 -7.59
CA GLN A 294 -8.45 -2.80 -6.72
C GLN A 294 -8.64 -2.08 -5.36
N SER A 295 -7.55 -1.61 -4.75
CA SER A 295 -7.61 -0.90 -3.47
C SER A 295 -8.31 0.46 -3.59
N PHE A 296 -8.18 1.13 -4.74
CA PHE A 296 -8.84 2.40 -5.03
C PHE A 296 -10.35 2.22 -5.17
N GLU A 297 -10.79 1.20 -5.92
CA GLU A 297 -12.21 0.86 -6.06
C GLU A 297 -12.85 0.59 -4.69
N GLU A 298 -12.22 -0.26 -3.87
CA GLU A 298 -12.68 -0.59 -2.52
C GLU A 298 -12.71 0.66 -1.61
N SER A 299 -11.67 1.49 -1.65
CA SER A 299 -11.59 2.73 -0.84
C SER A 299 -12.62 3.78 -1.25
N TYR A 300 -12.90 3.87 -2.54
CA TYR A 300 -13.81 4.86 -3.10
C TYR A 300 -15.27 4.53 -2.77
N ILE A 301 -15.65 3.25 -2.89
CA ILE A 301 -17.00 2.76 -2.53
C ILE A 301 -17.29 3.00 -1.05
N GLU A 302 -16.32 2.75 -0.16
CA GLU A 302 -16.49 3.00 1.28
C GLU A 302 -16.49 4.49 1.66
N GLY A 303 -15.82 5.35 0.87
CA GLY A 303 -15.71 6.79 1.13
C GLY A 303 -16.96 7.62 0.84
N GLY A 304 -17.96 7.05 0.16
CA GLY A 304 -19.15 7.77 -0.34
C GLY A 304 -20.20 8.18 0.70
N GLY A 305 -20.12 7.68 1.94
CA GLY A 305 -21.24 7.72 2.92
C GLY A 305 -21.21 8.83 3.99
N THR A 306 -20.82 10.07 3.68
CA THR A 306 -20.64 11.13 4.70
C THR A 306 -21.80 12.11 4.89
N PHE A 307 -22.98 11.87 4.31
CA PHE A 307 -24.16 12.69 4.60
C PHE A 307 -24.95 12.02 5.74
N TYR A 308 -25.09 12.73 6.87
CA TYR A 308 -25.73 12.30 8.15
C TYR A 308 -24.87 11.45 9.11
N SER A 309 -23.67 11.92 9.44
CA SER A 309 -22.69 11.22 10.30
C SER A 309 -23.26 10.77 11.66
N TYR A 310 -23.85 11.66 12.45
CA TYR A 310 -24.19 11.34 13.85
C TYR A 310 -25.46 10.49 13.96
N CYS A 311 -26.57 10.91 13.34
CA CYS A 311 -27.82 10.17 13.41
C CYS A 311 -27.70 8.76 12.80
N ASN A 312 -27.04 8.64 11.64
CA ASN A 312 -26.86 7.33 11.02
C ASN A 312 -25.92 6.44 11.85
N LYS A 313 -24.91 7.01 12.53
CA LYS A 313 -24.09 6.24 13.47
C LYS A 313 -24.87 5.83 14.71
N VAL A 314 -25.68 6.70 15.31
CA VAL A 314 -26.45 6.33 16.51
C VAL A 314 -27.50 5.27 16.17
N PHE A 315 -28.26 5.45 15.09
CA PHE A 315 -29.38 4.58 14.75
C PHE A 315 -29.03 3.35 13.89
N ALA A 316 -27.94 3.39 13.11
CA ALA A 316 -27.54 2.30 12.20
C ALA A 316 -26.20 1.64 12.54
N SER A 317 -25.53 2.01 13.64
CA SER A 317 -24.27 1.34 14.02
C SER A 317 -24.48 -0.03 14.65
N TRP A 318 -25.66 -0.31 15.21
CA TRP A 318 -25.95 -1.58 15.88
C TRP A 318 -26.31 -2.68 14.88
N ASP A 319 -25.67 -3.85 15.02
CA ASP A 319 -26.01 -5.05 14.26
C ASP A 319 -26.80 -6.01 15.14
N TYR A 320 -28.09 -6.17 14.84
CA TYR A 320 -28.99 -7.05 15.59
C TYR A 320 -28.74 -8.54 15.33
N CYS A 321 -27.84 -8.90 14.40
CA CYS A 321 -27.46 -10.29 14.13
C CYS A 321 -26.35 -10.82 15.07
N ILE A 322 -25.89 -10.01 16.03
CA ILE A 322 -24.86 -10.41 16.99
C ILE A 322 -25.48 -11.29 18.07
N GLU A 323 -25.17 -12.58 18.05
CA GLU A 323 -25.63 -13.58 19.05
C GLU A 323 -24.67 -13.73 20.24
N ASP A 324 -23.38 -13.37 20.07
CA ASP A 324 -22.34 -13.53 21.10
C ASP A 324 -22.22 -12.29 21.99
N GLU A 325 -22.34 -12.48 23.31
CA GLU A 325 -22.31 -11.42 24.32
C GLU A 325 -20.98 -10.67 24.34
N ASN A 326 -19.86 -11.38 24.15
CA ASN A 326 -18.55 -10.75 24.09
C ASN A 326 -18.44 -9.82 22.88
N THR A 327 -18.92 -10.28 21.72
CA THR A 327 -18.97 -9.49 20.49
C THR A 327 -19.90 -8.28 20.62
N ALA A 328 -21.04 -8.42 21.30
CA ALA A 328 -21.96 -7.32 21.57
C ALA A 328 -21.33 -6.25 22.48
N ASN A 329 -20.64 -6.68 23.55
CA ASN A 329 -19.91 -5.77 24.44
C ASN A 329 -18.79 -5.01 23.71
N VAL A 330 -18.03 -5.69 22.85
CA VAL A 330 -17.00 -5.05 22.02
C VAL A 330 -17.62 -4.07 21.03
N LYS A 331 -18.75 -4.43 20.39
CA LYS A 331 -19.45 -3.55 19.44
C LYS A 331 -19.97 -2.29 20.13
N SER A 332 -20.57 -2.42 21.31
CA SER A 332 -21.04 -1.29 22.12
C SER A 332 -19.89 -0.36 22.52
N GLN A 333 -18.77 -0.92 22.99
CA GLN A 333 -17.57 -0.14 23.32
C GLN A 333 -17.00 0.60 22.11
N ASN A 334 -16.96 -0.03 20.94
CA ASN A 334 -16.51 0.62 19.71
C ASN A 334 -17.40 1.81 19.33
N ILE A 335 -18.73 1.66 19.40
CA ILE A 335 -19.68 2.75 19.12
C ILE A 335 -19.46 3.92 20.09
N TYR A 336 -19.35 3.63 21.39
CA TYR A 336 -19.07 4.65 22.41
C TYR A 336 -17.75 5.39 22.15
N GLN A 337 -16.68 4.66 21.81
CA GLN A 337 -15.38 5.26 21.50
C GLN A 337 -15.42 6.12 20.23
N ASP A 338 -16.11 5.68 19.19
CA ASP A 338 -16.24 6.43 17.93
C ASP A 338 -16.97 7.76 18.13
N ILE A 339 -18.10 7.74 18.85
CA ILE A 339 -18.89 8.94 19.19
C ILE A 339 -18.07 9.90 20.06
N ASN A 340 -17.40 9.39 21.09
CA ASN A 340 -16.59 10.21 21.99
C ASN A 340 -15.37 10.81 21.27
N ALA A 341 -14.78 10.09 20.31
CA ALA A 341 -13.68 10.60 19.49
C ALA A 341 -14.12 11.75 18.57
N GLU A 342 -15.34 11.68 18.01
CA GLU A 342 -15.91 12.77 17.19
C GLU A 342 -16.27 13.98 18.03
N LEU A 343 -16.89 13.80 19.19
CA LEU A 343 -17.22 14.89 20.09
C LEU A 343 -15.96 15.61 20.59
N ALA A 344 -14.90 14.87 20.93
CA ALA A 344 -13.61 15.43 21.30
C ALA A 344 -12.92 16.16 20.13
N GLU A 345 -13.20 15.80 18.88
CA GLU A 345 -12.70 16.53 17.70
C GLU A 345 -13.42 17.86 17.52
N GLU A 346 -14.74 17.90 17.73
CA GLU A 346 -15.55 19.14 17.69
C GLU A 346 -15.19 20.11 18.82
N GLU A 347 -15.13 19.67 20.08
CA GLU A 347 -14.74 20.50 21.23
C GLU A 347 -13.34 21.12 21.01
N ARG A 348 -12.46 20.40 20.34
CA ARG A 348 -11.14 20.89 19.97
C ARG A 348 -11.20 21.97 18.88
N LEU A 349 -12.05 21.81 17.86
CA LEU A 349 -12.23 22.81 16.81
C LEU A 349 -12.75 24.12 17.41
N GLU A 350 -13.68 24.06 18.35
CA GLU A 350 -14.14 25.21 19.13
C GLU A 350 -12.99 25.87 19.91
N LYS A 351 -12.15 25.06 20.58
CA LYS A 351 -10.93 25.55 21.25
C LYS A 351 -9.89 26.14 20.32
N VAL A 352 -9.92 25.88 19.01
CA VAL A 352 -9.03 26.48 18.00
C VAL A 352 -9.60 27.82 17.53
N GLN A 353 -10.92 27.89 17.36
CA GLN A 353 -11.63 29.10 16.94
C GLN A 353 -11.59 30.18 18.04
N SER A 354 -11.72 29.80 19.31
CA SER A 354 -11.71 30.71 20.47
C SER A 354 -10.32 31.22 20.90
N ARG A 355 -9.23 30.93 20.16
CA ARG A 355 -7.86 31.31 20.57
C ARG A 355 -7.57 32.80 20.35
N THR A 356 -7.08 33.46 21.40
CA THR A 356 -6.56 34.83 21.35
C THR A 356 -5.31 34.95 20.47
N THR A 357 -5.07 36.15 19.92
CA THR A 357 -3.95 36.43 19.00
C THR A 357 -2.57 36.22 19.63
N ALA A 358 -2.39 36.57 20.91
CA ALA A 358 -1.12 36.36 21.63
C ALA A 358 -0.77 34.87 21.78
N THR A 359 -1.76 34.02 22.11
CA THR A 359 -1.57 32.57 22.20
C THR A 359 -1.31 31.95 20.83
N LYS A 360 -1.94 32.46 19.78
CA LYS A 360 -1.62 32.07 18.39
C LYS A 360 -0.16 32.38 18.06
N VAL A 361 0.32 33.59 18.32
CA VAL A 361 1.72 33.98 18.03
C VAL A 361 2.72 33.09 18.78
N LYS A 362 2.50 32.82 20.08
CA LYS A 362 3.35 31.90 20.87
C LYS A 362 3.37 30.48 20.31
N LEU A 363 2.22 29.96 19.88
CA LEU A 363 2.11 28.62 19.33
C LEU A 363 2.79 28.50 17.96
N TYR A 364 2.57 29.48 17.08
CA TYR A 364 3.20 29.49 15.76
C TYR A 364 4.72 29.67 15.85
N SER A 365 5.22 30.51 16.76
CA SER A 365 6.66 30.63 16.97
C SER A 365 7.28 29.33 17.50
N LEU A 366 6.60 28.64 18.42
CA LEU A 366 7.02 27.31 18.89
C LEU A 366 7.04 26.28 17.76
N ARG A 367 6.01 26.25 16.90
CA ARG A 367 5.97 25.35 15.72
C ARG A 367 7.08 25.63 14.73
N ILE A 368 7.41 26.89 14.50
CA ILE A 368 8.52 27.29 13.62
C ILE A 368 9.85 26.80 14.23
N LEU A 369 10.08 27.04 15.52
CA LEU A 369 11.28 26.59 16.22
C LEU A 369 11.43 25.06 16.15
N ILE A 370 10.35 24.34 16.42
CA ILE A 370 10.32 22.88 16.34
C ILE A 370 10.58 22.40 14.90
N SER A 371 10.01 23.06 13.90
CA SER A 371 10.25 22.70 12.50
C SER A 371 11.71 22.89 12.11
N PHE A 372 12.36 23.96 12.57
CA PHE A 372 13.81 24.14 12.41
C PHE A 372 14.61 23.04 13.11
N LEU A 373 14.23 22.64 14.32
CA LEU A 373 14.87 21.54 15.04
C LEU A 373 14.73 20.21 14.27
N VAL A 374 13.56 19.90 13.73
CA VAL A 374 13.34 18.70 12.90
C VAL A 374 14.22 18.73 11.66
N MET A 375 14.30 19.88 10.98
CA MET A 375 15.18 20.04 9.81
C MET A 375 16.66 19.87 10.17
N ALA A 376 17.10 20.39 11.33
CA ALA A 376 18.47 20.21 11.81
C ALA A 376 18.78 18.75 12.14
N LEU A 377 17.83 18.01 12.74
CA LEU A 377 17.99 16.58 13.00
C LEU A 377 18.03 15.75 11.73
N LEU A 378 17.19 16.07 10.73
CA LEU A 378 17.24 15.42 9.42
C LEU A 378 18.56 15.73 8.70
N GLY A 379 19.01 16.98 8.71
CA GLY A 379 20.33 17.35 8.15
C GLY A 379 21.49 16.67 8.86
N GLY A 380 21.44 16.59 10.20
CA GLY A 380 22.43 15.85 11.00
C GLY A 380 22.44 14.35 10.72
N ALA A 381 21.27 13.75 10.49
CA ALA A 381 21.16 12.35 10.06
C ALA A 381 21.83 12.11 8.70
N ILE A 382 21.60 13.01 7.73
CA ILE A 382 22.25 12.96 6.41
C ILE A 382 23.77 13.08 6.53
N TYR A 383 24.25 14.05 7.31
CA TYR A 383 25.69 14.25 7.55
C TYR A 383 26.34 13.04 8.24
N ALA A 384 25.68 12.45 9.24
CA ALA A 384 26.17 11.26 9.92
C ALA A 384 26.31 10.06 8.96
N ILE A 385 25.36 9.88 8.04
CA ILE A 385 25.46 8.84 7.01
C ILE A 385 26.63 9.12 6.07
N TYR A 386 26.77 10.35 5.59
CA TYR A 386 27.91 10.75 4.75
C TYR A 386 29.26 10.46 5.43
N ALA A 387 29.43 10.91 6.68
CA ALA A 387 30.68 10.73 7.43
C ALA A 387 30.99 9.24 7.70
N THR A 388 29.97 8.42 7.95
CA THR A 388 30.18 6.98 8.17
C THR A 388 30.47 6.22 6.90
N VAL A 389 29.94 6.66 5.76
CA VAL A 389 30.34 6.14 4.45
C VAL A 389 31.81 6.46 4.20
N GLU A 390 32.22 7.72 4.33
CA GLU A 390 33.62 8.14 4.17
C GLU A 390 34.58 7.35 5.08
N VAL A 391 34.23 7.16 6.36
CA VAL A 391 35.05 6.35 7.28
C VAL A 391 35.07 4.87 6.87
N SER A 392 33.97 4.33 6.37
CA SER A 392 33.88 2.93 5.95
C SER A 392 34.65 2.65 4.65
N THR A 393 34.77 3.65 3.77
CA THR A 393 35.36 3.54 2.44
C THR A 393 36.86 3.83 2.42
N ASN A 394 37.34 4.66 3.34
CA ASN A 394 38.72 5.10 3.40
C ASN A 394 39.69 3.97 3.84
N PRO A 395 40.69 3.61 3.00
CA PRO A 395 41.60 2.50 3.28
C PRO A 395 42.58 2.78 4.44
N GLU A 396 42.86 4.05 4.75
CA GLU A 396 43.75 4.45 5.84
C GLU A 396 43.19 4.02 7.21
N TYR A 397 41.89 4.23 7.44
CA TYR A 397 41.23 3.81 8.68
C TYR A 397 41.08 2.29 8.79
N GLN A 398 40.94 1.58 7.66
CA GLN A 398 40.82 0.12 7.67
C GLN A 398 42.16 -0.57 8.00
N ASN A 399 43.27 0.01 7.53
CA ASN A 399 44.60 -0.57 7.71
C ASN A 399 45.25 -0.20 9.04
N SER A 400 44.80 0.87 9.70
CA SER A 400 45.34 1.33 10.99
C SER A 400 44.92 0.47 12.19
N VAL A 401 43.89 -0.37 12.04
CA VAL A 401 43.35 -1.19 13.11
C VAL A 401 43.77 -2.65 12.90
N GLU A 402 44.31 -3.32 13.91
CA GLU A 402 44.71 -4.74 13.78
C GLU A 402 43.54 -5.71 14.02
N SER A 403 42.61 -5.37 14.92
CA SER A 403 41.53 -6.29 15.29
C SER A 403 40.47 -6.48 14.20
N ASN A 404 40.18 -7.74 13.87
CA ASN A 404 39.20 -8.12 12.83
C ASN A 404 37.77 -7.65 13.16
N LEU A 405 37.41 -7.61 14.44
CA LEU A 405 36.08 -7.17 14.88
C LEU A 405 35.86 -5.68 14.63
N VAL A 406 36.85 -4.83 14.95
CA VAL A 406 36.73 -3.38 14.73
C VAL A 406 36.75 -3.05 13.25
N LYS A 407 37.55 -3.75 12.42
CA LYS A 407 37.47 -3.63 10.95
C LYS A 407 36.06 -3.90 10.43
N THR A 408 35.41 -4.93 10.96
CA THR A 408 34.05 -5.31 10.57
C THR A 408 33.04 -4.25 10.98
N ILE A 409 33.18 -3.68 12.18
CA ILE A 409 32.32 -2.58 12.65
C ILE A 409 32.48 -1.34 11.77
N ILE A 410 33.72 -0.95 11.45
CA ILE A 410 34.00 0.21 10.58
C ILE A 410 33.34 0.02 9.21
N ARG A 411 33.47 -1.16 8.62
CA ARG A 411 32.85 -1.47 7.32
C ARG A 411 31.32 -1.53 7.37
N SER A 412 30.76 -1.78 8.54
CA SER A 412 29.33 -1.85 8.81
C SER A 412 28.73 -0.52 9.29
N ALA A 413 29.56 0.51 9.49
CA ALA A 413 29.17 1.77 10.12
C ALA A 413 27.98 2.47 9.42
N PRO A 414 27.88 2.53 8.08
CA PRO A 414 26.74 3.19 7.42
C PRO A 414 25.41 2.49 7.74
N SER A 415 25.38 1.16 7.62
CA SER A 415 24.18 0.34 7.89
C SER A 415 23.74 0.43 9.36
N LEU A 416 24.70 0.39 10.29
CA LEU A 416 24.44 0.55 11.73
C LEU A 416 23.90 1.95 12.05
N THR A 417 24.45 2.98 11.42
CA THR A 417 24.06 4.38 11.64
C THR A 417 22.64 4.64 11.13
N ILE A 418 22.30 4.17 9.92
CA ILE A 418 20.94 4.27 9.37
C ILE A 418 19.93 3.59 10.30
N THR A 419 20.28 2.40 10.78
CA THR A 419 19.41 1.65 11.69
C THR A 419 19.22 2.40 13.01
N ALA A 420 20.29 2.92 13.61
CA ALA A 420 20.22 3.69 14.86
C ALA A 420 19.36 4.95 14.69
N LEU A 421 19.54 5.69 13.59
CA LEU A 421 18.74 6.87 13.27
C LEU A 421 17.25 6.51 13.12
N ASN A 422 16.94 5.43 12.38
CA ASN A 422 15.57 4.94 12.17
C ASN A 422 14.90 4.39 13.45
N LEU A 423 15.69 4.02 14.47
CA LEU A 423 15.21 3.57 15.76
C LEU A 423 14.98 4.74 16.73
N ILE A 424 15.90 5.72 16.77
CA ILE A 424 15.94 6.77 17.80
C ILE A 424 15.11 8.01 17.40
N LEU A 425 15.16 8.43 16.13
CA LEU A 425 14.51 9.67 15.70
C LEU A 425 12.98 9.62 15.68
N PRO A 426 12.29 8.52 15.28
CA PRO A 426 10.83 8.52 15.29
C PRO A 426 10.19 8.70 16.67
N PRO A 427 10.67 8.04 17.76
CA PRO A 427 10.24 8.38 19.12
C PRO A 427 10.48 9.84 19.50
N PHE A 428 11.62 10.41 19.07
CA PHE A 428 11.91 11.82 19.32
C PHE A 428 10.93 12.75 18.60
N PHE A 429 10.58 12.46 17.34
CA PHE A 429 9.55 13.21 16.60
C PHE A 429 8.18 13.14 17.28
N GLN A 430 7.82 12.02 17.91
CA GLN A 430 6.58 11.90 18.68
C GLN A 430 6.58 12.76 19.94
N ILE A 431 7.69 12.84 20.66
CA ILE A 431 7.82 13.73 21.83
C ILE A 431 7.68 15.19 21.38
N LEU A 432 8.30 15.50 20.25
CA LEU A 432 8.31 16.85 19.69
C LEU A 432 6.94 17.27 19.16
N SER A 433 6.18 16.35 18.55
CA SER A 433 4.83 16.64 18.06
C SER A 433 3.81 16.87 19.17
N GLN A 434 3.99 16.22 20.34
CA GLN A 434 3.17 16.47 21.52
C GLN A 434 3.32 17.92 22.02
N ALA A 435 4.48 18.56 21.79
CA ALA A 435 4.68 19.96 22.13
C ALA A 435 4.06 20.94 21.12
N GLU A 436 3.79 20.52 19.88
CA GLU A 436 3.25 21.39 18.81
C GLU A 436 1.71 21.56 18.87
N ASP A 437 1.03 20.82 19.76
CA ASP A 437 -0.42 20.80 19.97
C ASP A 437 -1.22 20.66 18.65
N TRP A 438 -0.77 19.79 17.74
CA TRP A 438 -1.47 19.49 16.49
C TRP A 438 -2.72 18.61 16.70
N SER A 439 -3.63 18.56 15.70
CA SER A 439 -4.80 17.67 15.78
C SER A 439 -4.36 16.22 15.85
N PRO A 440 -5.01 15.32 16.60
CA PRO A 440 -4.49 13.96 16.76
C PRO A 440 -4.32 13.23 15.43
N ARG A 441 -5.16 13.57 14.44
CA ARG A 441 -5.06 13.10 13.05
C ARG A 441 -3.86 13.71 12.32
N PHE A 442 -3.69 15.03 12.39
CA PHE A 442 -2.56 15.72 11.76
C PHE A 442 -1.23 15.38 12.42
N GLU A 443 -1.18 15.23 13.74
CA GLU A 443 0.00 14.84 14.51
C GLU A 443 0.52 13.48 14.06
N VAL A 444 -0.37 12.49 13.93
CA VAL A 444 0.00 11.18 13.38
C VAL A 444 0.46 11.31 11.94
N ALA A 445 -0.26 12.04 11.08
CA ALA A 445 0.15 12.24 9.69
C ALA A 445 1.52 12.93 9.56
N LEU A 446 1.77 13.97 10.36
CA LEU A 446 3.02 14.72 10.38
C LEU A 446 4.19 13.86 10.85
N ASN A 447 4.02 13.10 11.93
CA ASN A 447 5.03 12.16 12.42
C ASN A 447 5.30 11.05 11.41
N LEU A 448 4.27 10.57 10.71
CA LEU A 448 4.45 9.62 9.62
C LEU A 448 5.25 10.25 8.48
N TRP A 449 4.93 11.46 8.04
CA TRP A 449 5.70 12.16 7.02
C TRP A 449 7.16 12.37 7.42
N ARG A 450 7.43 12.84 8.65
CA ARG A 450 8.79 12.97 9.20
C ARG A 450 9.55 11.64 9.18
N THR A 451 8.88 10.54 9.53
CA THR A 451 9.46 9.18 9.53
C THR A 451 9.68 8.64 8.12
N VAL A 452 8.75 8.86 7.19
CA VAL A 452 8.88 8.50 5.77
C VAL A 452 10.08 9.21 5.17
N LEU A 453 10.16 10.53 5.36
CA LEU A 453 11.25 11.35 4.85
C LEU A 453 12.60 10.86 5.38
N LEU A 454 12.71 10.59 6.68
CA LEU A 454 13.94 10.03 7.26
C LEU A 454 14.35 8.70 6.60
N ARG A 455 13.41 7.76 6.44
CA ARG A 455 13.71 6.42 5.91
C ARG A 455 14.07 6.42 4.43
N LEU A 456 13.32 7.15 3.62
CA LEU A 456 13.61 7.25 2.20
C LEU A 456 14.87 8.08 1.94
N ALA A 457 15.07 9.18 2.68
CA ALA A 457 16.27 10.00 2.55
C ALA A 457 17.53 9.25 3.00
N SER A 458 17.47 8.46 4.09
CA SER A 458 18.63 7.69 4.55
C SER A 458 19.12 6.68 3.51
N VAL A 459 18.20 5.94 2.86
CA VAL A 459 18.57 5.02 1.76
C VAL A 459 19.06 5.80 0.53
N ALA A 460 18.38 6.87 0.15
CA ALA A 460 18.77 7.68 -1.01
C ALA A 460 20.16 8.29 -0.83
N VAL A 461 20.45 8.86 0.35
CA VAL A 461 21.77 9.41 0.69
C VAL A 461 22.82 8.33 0.66
N LEU A 462 22.59 7.17 1.29
CA LEU A 462 23.53 6.05 1.24
C LEU A 462 23.91 5.69 -0.20
N MET A 463 22.93 5.57 -1.09
CA MET A 463 23.17 5.24 -2.50
C MET A 463 23.95 6.35 -3.21
N ILE A 464 23.55 7.61 -3.04
CA ILE A 464 24.22 8.76 -3.65
C ILE A 464 25.68 8.86 -3.17
N THR A 465 25.93 8.72 -1.87
CA THR A 465 27.27 8.80 -1.30
C THR A 465 28.15 7.64 -1.74
N LEU A 466 27.61 6.42 -1.81
CA LEU A 466 28.36 5.27 -2.32
C LEU A 466 28.71 5.46 -3.80
N TYR A 467 27.77 5.94 -4.64
CA TYR A 467 28.07 6.21 -6.05
C TYR A 467 29.07 7.35 -6.25
N ALA A 468 28.96 8.43 -5.46
CA ALA A 468 29.90 9.55 -5.51
C ALA A 468 31.31 9.14 -5.09
N ASP A 469 31.42 8.32 -4.03
CA ASP A 469 32.69 7.76 -3.56
C ASP A 469 33.35 6.86 -4.61
N VAL A 470 32.58 5.98 -5.27
CA VAL A 470 33.11 5.17 -6.40
C VAL A 470 33.62 6.07 -7.52
N GLY A 471 32.88 7.13 -7.87
CA GLY A 471 33.30 8.10 -8.88
C GLY A 471 34.61 8.81 -8.51
N ALA A 472 34.73 9.27 -7.27
CA ALA A 472 35.91 9.99 -6.78
C ALA A 472 37.18 9.12 -6.82
N ARG A 473 37.11 7.88 -6.31
CA ARG A 473 38.24 6.93 -6.29
C ARG A 473 38.78 6.60 -7.68
N CYS A 474 37.97 6.75 -8.71
CA CYS A 474 38.35 6.47 -10.10
C CYS A 474 39.08 7.64 -10.79
N THR A 475 39.14 8.83 -10.19
CA THR A 475 39.79 10.03 -10.77
C THR A 475 41.24 10.25 -10.31
N GLU A 476 41.66 9.67 -9.18
CA GLU A 476 42.96 9.92 -8.53
C GLU A 476 44.18 9.18 -9.15
N GLY A 477 44.22 8.99 -10.47
CA GLY A 477 45.45 8.54 -11.17
C GLY A 477 45.87 7.07 -10.98
N ASN A 478 45.11 6.26 -10.24
CA ASN A 478 45.29 4.81 -10.11
C ASN A 478 44.00 4.06 -10.51
N SER A 479 43.61 4.15 -11.80
CA SER A 479 42.42 3.49 -12.36
C SER A 479 42.34 1.99 -12.04
N GLN A 480 43.49 1.32 -11.96
CA GLN A 480 43.59 -0.10 -11.63
C GLN A 480 43.21 -0.45 -10.18
N LYS A 481 43.42 0.47 -9.22
CA LYS A 481 42.99 0.28 -7.82
C LYS A 481 41.48 0.44 -7.70
N CYS A 482 40.86 1.30 -8.51
CA CYS A 482 39.41 1.50 -8.55
C CYS A 482 38.66 0.24 -9.00
N CYS A 483 39.03 -0.38 -10.13
CA CYS A 483 38.32 -1.57 -10.61
C CYS A 483 38.62 -2.86 -9.83
N ARG A 484 39.73 -2.89 -9.09
CA ARG A 484 40.09 -4.03 -8.24
C ARG A 484 39.13 -4.20 -7.07
N GLN A 485 38.46 -3.14 -6.64
CA GLN A 485 37.44 -3.18 -5.60
C GLN A 485 36.05 -3.34 -6.24
N SER A 486 35.40 -4.47 -5.99
CA SER A 486 34.01 -4.72 -6.42
C SER A 486 33.02 -3.91 -5.59
N TRP A 487 32.79 -2.66 -5.98
CA TRP A 487 31.83 -1.78 -5.34
C TRP A 487 30.38 -2.30 -5.45
N GLU A 488 30.05 -3.08 -6.48
CA GLU A 488 28.72 -3.71 -6.64
C GLU A 488 28.40 -4.63 -5.46
N ASN A 489 29.40 -5.41 -5.03
CA ASN A 489 29.27 -6.26 -3.86
C ASN A 489 29.26 -5.47 -2.55
N GLU A 490 29.90 -4.31 -2.53
CA GLU A 490 29.85 -3.41 -1.38
C GLU A 490 28.42 -2.90 -1.16
N ILE A 491 27.76 -2.45 -2.23
CA ILE A 491 26.33 -2.07 -2.18
C ILE A 491 25.46 -3.26 -1.80
N ALA A 492 25.67 -4.43 -2.43
CA ALA A 492 24.94 -5.65 -2.08
C ALA A 492 25.08 -6.01 -0.60
N SER A 493 26.29 -5.92 -0.04
CA SER A 493 26.57 -6.20 1.37
C SER A 493 25.87 -5.22 2.30
N GLN A 494 25.88 -3.91 1.98
CA GLN A 494 25.15 -2.91 2.78
C GLN A 494 23.63 -3.16 2.75
N MET A 495 23.05 -3.43 1.57
CA MET A 495 21.62 -3.75 1.46
C MET A 495 21.26 -5.04 2.20
N TYR A 496 22.09 -6.07 2.05
CA TYR A 496 21.94 -7.34 2.72
C TYR A 496 21.96 -7.18 4.26
N MET A 497 22.95 -6.46 4.77
CA MET A 497 23.11 -6.20 6.19
C MET A 497 21.92 -5.39 6.75
N LEU A 498 21.48 -4.35 6.04
CA LEU A 498 20.30 -3.57 6.44
C LEU A 498 19.03 -4.42 6.55
N ILE A 499 18.86 -5.43 5.70
CA ILE A 499 17.68 -6.31 5.77
C ILE A 499 17.71 -7.18 7.02
N TRP A 500 18.86 -7.77 7.38
CA TRP A 500 19.02 -8.56 8.59
C TRP A 500 18.94 -7.72 9.86
N ILE A 501 19.60 -6.57 9.89
CA ILE A 501 19.54 -5.66 11.02
C ILE A 501 18.12 -5.15 11.21
N ASP A 502 17.40 -4.81 10.15
CA ASP A 502 16.00 -4.40 10.26
C ASP A 502 15.14 -5.53 10.84
N LEU A 503 15.32 -6.78 10.40
CA LEU A 503 14.66 -7.93 11.01
C LEU A 503 15.00 -8.08 12.51
N PHE A 504 16.28 -7.91 12.87
CA PHE A 504 16.73 -7.94 14.25
C PHE A 504 16.13 -6.81 15.10
N VAL A 505 16.05 -5.59 14.57
CA VAL A 505 15.42 -4.45 15.24
C VAL A 505 13.91 -4.66 15.38
N VAL A 506 13.25 -5.19 14.37
CA VAL A 506 11.83 -5.58 14.47
C VAL A 506 11.65 -6.62 15.57
N PHE A 507 12.50 -7.64 15.63
CA PHE A 507 12.49 -8.62 16.72
C PHE A 507 12.71 -7.97 18.09
N LEU A 508 13.76 -7.15 18.25
CA LEU A 508 14.09 -6.46 19.50
C LEU A 508 12.95 -5.53 19.96
N THR A 509 12.40 -4.73 19.06
CA THR A 509 11.33 -3.79 19.40
C THR A 509 10.02 -4.50 19.73
N THR A 510 9.66 -5.55 18.98
CA THR A 510 8.38 -6.26 19.18
C THR A 510 8.42 -7.32 20.28
N ALA A 511 9.48 -8.13 20.35
CA ALA A 511 9.60 -9.23 21.29
C ALA A 511 10.11 -8.76 22.66
N LEU A 512 11.01 -7.77 22.72
CA LEU A 512 11.60 -7.29 23.98
C LEU A 512 10.98 -5.96 24.43
N MET A 513 11.01 -4.90 23.62
CA MET A 513 10.53 -3.60 24.11
C MET A 513 9.03 -3.56 24.40
N GLU A 514 8.19 -4.15 23.54
CA GLU A 514 6.75 -4.19 23.79
C GLU A 514 6.36 -5.12 24.96
N THR A 515 7.05 -6.26 25.12
CA THR A 515 6.80 -7.15 26.27
C THR A 515 7.21 -6.49 27.58
N ILE A 516 8.38 -5.84 27.62
CA ILE A 516 8.86 -5.08 28.78
C ILE A 516 7.88 -3.96 29.09
N ARG A 517 7.44 -3.20 28.09
CA ARG A 517 6.46 -2.11 28.28
C ARG A 517 5.14 -2.61 28.86
N LYS A 518 4.65 -3.75 28.39
CA LYS A 518 3.46 -4.41 28.96
C LYS A 518 3.70 -4.85 30.41
N LEU A 519 4.84 -5.46 30.71
CA LEU A 519 5.18 -5.92 32.05
C LEU A 519 5.24 -4.74 33.04
N LEU A 520 5.91 -3.65 32.66
CA LEU A 520 6.00 -2.41 33.44
C LEU A 520 4.61 -1.80 33.69
N HIS A 521 3.74 -1.77 32.69
CA HIS A 521 2.38 -1.27 32.87
C HIS A 521 1.56 -2.14 33.86
N LYS A 522 1.74 -3.46 33.82
CA LYS A 522 1.05 -4.38 34.74
C LYS A 522 1.55 -4.21 36.19
N HIS A 523 2.87 -4.17 36.39
CA HIS A 523 3.48 -4.23 37.72
C HIS A 523 3.71 -2.86 38.38
N THR A 524 3.80 -1.76 37.64
CA THR A 524 4.16 -0.46 38.21
C THR A 524 3.00 0.54 38.13
N LYS A 525 2.57 1.08 39.29
CA LYS A 525 1.47 2.07 39.37
C LYS A 525 1.77 3.36 38.60
N LEU A 526 3.03 3.80 38.55
CA LEU A 526 3.47 4.98 37.80
C LEU A 526 3.23 4.84 36.28
N PHE A 527 3.61 3.70 35.70
CA PHE A 527 3.42 3.40 34.28
C PHE A 527 1.95 3.14 33.91
N ARG A 528 1.13 2.75 34.89
CA ARG A 528 -0.32 2.70 34.74
C ARG A 528 -0.92 4.11 34.63
N LYS A 529 -0.45 5.05 35.46
CA LYS A 529 -0.88 6.46 35.43
C LYS A 529 -0.43 7.20 34.17
N LEU A 530 0.76 6.87 33.63
CA LEU A 530 1.23 7.40 32.34
C LEU A 530 0.60 6.72 31.10
N ASN A 531 -0.30 5.75 31.29
CA ASN A 531 -0.98 5.01 30.22
C ASN A 531 -0.03 4.43 29.13
N VAL A 532 1.11 3.88 29.55
CA VAL A 532 2.19 3.41 28.64
C VAL A 532 1.88 2.05 27.99
N MET A 533 0.62 1.67 27.78
CA MET A 533 0.33 0.42 27.08
C MET A 533 0.72 0.52 25.60
N PRO A 534 1.44 -0.47 25.02
CA PRO A 534 1.77 -0.45 23.61
C PRO A 534 0.51 -0.55 22.73
N GLU A 535 0.43 0.32 21.73
CA GLU A 535 -0.64 0.34 20.73
C GLU A 535 -0.09 -0.11 19.37
N PHE A 536 -0.87 -0.92 18.65
CA PHE A 536 -0.51 -1.33 17.30
C PHE A 536 -0.75 -0.19 16.30
N GLN A 537 0.28 0.60 16.04
CA GLN A 537 0.22 1.69 15.05
C GLN A 537 0.38 1.14 13.63
N ILE A 538 -0.75 0.97 12.93
CA ILE A 538 -0.79 0.42 11.56
C ILE A 538 0.15 1.17 10.61
N PRO A 539 0.10 2.52 10.51
CA PRO A 539 0.91 3.22 9.51
C PRO A 539 2.41 3.07 9.76
N LYS A 540 2.86 3.08 11.03
CA LYS A 540 4.27 2.85 11.39
C LYS A 540 4.75 1.47 10.94
N ASN A 541 3.95 0.44 11.21
CA ASN A 541 4.30 -0.92 10.81
C ASN A 541 4.31 -1.10 9.29
N VAL A 542 3.42 -0.42 8.55
CA VAL A 542 3.46 -0.43 7.08
C VAL A 542 4.73 0.26 6.56
N LEU A 543 5.17 1.35 7.18
CA LEU A 543 6.43 2.00 6.82
C LEU A 543 7.63 1.08 6.98
N ASP A 544 7.63 0.18 7.98
CA ASP A 544 8.68 -0.84 8.14
C ASP A 544 8.69 -1.79 6.94
N LEU A 545 7.51 -2.21 6.46
CA LEU A 545 7.37 -3.08 5.30
C LEU A 545 7.80 -2.40 3.99
N VAL A 546 7.40 -1.14 3.77
CA VAL A 546 7.77 -0.37 2.57
C VAL A 546 9.27 -0.11 2.53
N TYR A 547 9.88 0.25 3.66
CA TYR A 547 11.33 0.38 3.79
C TYR A 547 12.04 -0.95 3.49
N GLY A 548 11.56 -2.06 4.04
CA GLY A 548 12.11 -3.38 3.73
C GLY A 548 12.05 -3.72 2.24
N GLN A 549 10.97 -3.36 1.56
CA GLN A 549 10.82 -3.59 0.12
C GLN A 549 11.74 -2.71 -0.73
N CYS A 550 11.96 -1.46 -0.30
CA CYS A 550 12.94 -0.57 -0.92
C CYS A 550 14.32 -1.21 -0.99
N LEU A 551 14.78 -1.78 0.13
CA LEU A 551 16.08 -2.48 0.21
C LEU A 551 16.12 -3.71 -0.69
N ILE A 552 15.02 -4.46 -0.79
CA ILE A 552 14.92 -5.63 -1.66
C ILE A 552 15.05 -5.21 -3.13
N TRP A 553 14.33 -4.19 -3.59
CA TRP A 553 14.39 -3.76 -5.00
C TRP A 553 15.75 -3.22 -5.41
N ILE A 554 16.39 -2.41 -4.56
CA ILE A 554 17.74 -1.91 -4.80
C ILE A 554 18.74 -3.08 -4.77
N GLY A 555 18.64 -3.93 -3.77
CA GLY A 555 19.54 -5.06 -3.58
C GLY A 555 19.44 -6.14 -4.66
N THR A 556 18.26 -6.40 -5.21
CA THR A 556 18.03 -7.48 -6.19
C THR A 556 18.93 -7.37 -7.42
N PHE A 557 19.22 -6.15 -7.87
CA PHE A 557 20.13 -5.92 -9.01
C PHE A 557 21.60 -6.24 -8.69
N PHE A 558 22.04 -6.14 -7.43
CA PHE A 558 23.43 -6.43 -7.02
C PHE A 558 23.58 -7.79 -6.32
N SER A 559 22.47 -8.39 -5.90
CA SER A 559 22.41 -9.70 -5.26
C SER A 559 21.09 -10.37 -5.63
N PRO A 560 21.10 -11.22 -6.69
CA PRO A 560 19.92 -11.89 -7.22
C PRO A 560 19.10 -12.70 -6.20
N LEU A 561 19.70 -13.11 -5.08
CA LEU A 561 19.07 -13.90 -4.01
C LEU A 561 18.43 -13.06 -2.88
N ILE A 562 18.55 -11.73 -2.89
CA ILE A 562 17.92 -10.87 -1.87
C ILE A 562 16.39 -11.04 -1.77
N PRO A 563 15.63 -11.23 -2.86
CA PRO A 563 14.20 -11.51 -2.76
C PRO A 563 13.86 -12.74 -1.91
N ALA A 564 14.69 -13.80 -1.93
CA ALA A 564 14.50 -14.98 -1.08
C ALA A 564 14.62 -14.62 0.41
N MET A 565 15.63 -13.84 0.76
CA MET A 565 15.80 -13.30 2.11
C MET A 565 14.61 -12.41 2.49
N GLY A 566 14.08 -11.62 1.55
CA GLY A 566 12.84 -10.86 1.72
C GLY A 566 11.64 -11.73 2.09
N VAL A 567 11.46 -12.88 1.42
CA VAL A 567 10.41 -13.86 1.76
C VAL A 567 10.57 -14.37 3.19
N VAL A 568 11.79 -14.78 3.58
CA VAL A 568 12.09 -15.25 4.94
C VAL A 568 11.80 -14.15 5.97
N LYS A 569 12.27 -12.93 5.73
CA LYS A 569 12.02 -11.76 6.59
C LYS A 569 10.53 -11.50 6.78
N LEU A 570 9.76 -11.45 5.69
CA LEU A 570 8.32 -11.17 5.75
C LEU A 570 7.57 -12.29 6.47
N PHE A 571 7.94 -13.55 6.21
CA PHE A 571 7.37 -14.71 6.90
C PHE A 571 7.61 -14.63 8.42
N LEU A 572 8.83 -14.35 8.85
CA LEU A 572 9.15 -14.18 10.28
C LEU A 572 8.43 -12.96 10.87
N THR A 573 8.40 -11.84 10.15
CA THR A 573 7.73 -10.61 10.58
C THR A 573 6.24 -10.83 10.80
N PHE A 574 5.57 -11.65 9.97
CA PHE A 574 4.16 -11.99 10.16
C PHE A 574 3.91 -12.62 11.53
N TYR A 575 4.67 -13.65 11.89
CA TYR A 575 4.49 -14.34 13.17
C TYR A 575 4.89 -13.45 14.36
N LEU A 576 5.99 -12.69 14.26
CA LEU A 576 6.41 -11.76 15.30
C LEU A 576 5.34 -10.70 15.58
N LYS A 577 4.84 -10.03 14.54
CA LYS A 577 3.80 -9.00 14.67
C LYS A 577 2.46 -9.59 15.10
N LYS A 578 2.11 -10.81 14.67
CA LYS A 578 0.92 -11.50 15.17
C LYS A 578 1.01 -11.79 16.67
N VAL A 579 2.13 -12.34 17.15
CA VAL A 579 2.34 -12.62 18.58
C VAL A 579 2.29 -11.31 19.39
N SER A 580 2.99 -10.29 18.93
CA SER A 580 2.95 -8.94 19.52
C SER A 580 1.52 -8.39 19.59
N LEU A 581 0.75 -8.47 18.51
CA LEU A 581 -0.64 -8.00 18.49
C LEU A 581 -1.53 -8.78 19.47
N MET A 582 -1.45 -10.11 19.46
CA MET A 582 -2.33 -10.97 20.25
C MET A 582 -2.02 -10.93 21.75
N TYR A 583 -0.76 -10.76 22.12
CA TYR A 583 -0.33 -10.85 23.51
C TYR A 583 0.13 -9.51 24.09
N ASN A 584 0.72 -8.58 23.35
CA ASN A 584 1.33 -7.37 23.92
C ASN A 584 0.45 -6.13 23.77
N ASN A 585 -0.18 -5.95 22.61
CA ASN A 585 -0.83 -4.68 22.26
C ASN A 585 -2.31 -4.64 22.68
N LYS A 586 -2.78 -3.44 23.06
CA LYS A 586 -4.22 -3.17 23.19
C LYS A 586 -4.83 -2.83 21.81
N PRO A 587 -6.14 -3.06 21.60
CA PRO A 587 -6.83 -2.58 20.41
C PRO A 587 -6.67 -1.05 20.27
N SER A 588 -6.56 -0.58 19.03
CA SER A 588 -6.41 0.86 18.78
C SER A 588 -7.75 1.56 19.03
N ASN A 589 -7.74 2.62 19.85
CA ASN A 589 -8.93 3.44 20.14
C ASN A 589 -9.36 4.33 18.95
N ARG A 590 -8.62 4.31 17.84
CA ARG A 590 -8.95 5.11 16.65
C ARG A 590 -9.57 4.20 15.61
N PRO A 591 -10.84 4.42 15.21
CA PRO A 591 -11.43 3.65 14.13
C PRO A 591 -10.64 3.91 12.85
N TYR A 592 -9.91 2.89 12.40
CA TYR A 592 -9.13 2.95 11.17
C TYR A 592 -9.88 2.15 10.11
N GLN A 593 -10.43 2.86 9.12
CA GLN A 593 -11.14 2.24 8.01
C GLN A 593 -10.15 1.43 7.15
N GLY A 594 -10.41 0.13 7.02
CA GLY A 594 -9.49 -0.81 6.35
C GLY A 594 -9.21 -0.48 4.89
N ALA A 595 -10.25 -0.20 4.09
CA ALA A 595 -10.07 0.00 2.64
C ALA A 595 -9.24 1.24 2.32
N ARG A 596 -9.62 2.41 2.87
CA ARG A 596 -8.91 3.70 2.66
C ARG A 596 -7.41 3.61 2.95
N SER A 597 -7.04 2.74 3.86
CA SER A 597 -5.67 2.55 4.32
C SER A 597 -4.85 1.70 3.37
N ASN A 598 -5.45 0.65 2.82
CA ASN A 598 -4.81 -0.22 1.83
C ASN A 598 -4.41 0.55 0.55
N TYR A 599 -5.26 1.49 0.11
CA TYR A 599 -4.93 2.42 -0.97
C TYR A 599 -3.70 3.28 -0.63
N LEU A 600 -3.68 3.94 0.54
CA LEU A 600 -2.57 4.78 0.96
C LEU A 600 -1.25 4.01 1.05
N PHE A 601 -1.28 2.75 1.52
CA PHE A 601 -0.10 1.89 1.59
C PHE A 601 0.45 1.55 0.21
N THR A 602 -0.44 1.26 -0.75
CA THR A 602 -0.05 0.94 -2.12
C THR A 602 0.49 2.18 -2.85
N VAL A 603 -0.09 3.36 -2.64
CA VAL A 603 0.44 4.63 -3.19
C VAL A 603 1.84 4.91 -2.64
N LEU A 604 2.03 4.77 -1.33
CA LEU A 604 3.34 4.98 -0.72
C LEU A 604 4.38 4.02 -1.29
N LEU A 605 4.01 2.75 -1.45
CA LEU A 605 4.85 1.73 -2.05
C LEU A 605 5.25 2.09 -3.49
N LEU A 606 4.33 2.67 -4.27
CA LEU A 606 4.58 3.12 -5.65
C LEU A 606 5.59 4.27 -5.71
N ILE A 607 5.49 5.24 -4.80
CA ILE A 607 6.47 6.32 -4.69
C ILE A 607 7.87 5.75 -4.40
N THR A 608 7.95 4.82 -3.44
CA THR A 608 9.22 4.15 -3.10
C THR A 608 9.77 3.34 -4.27
N PHE A 609 8.93 2.67 -5.05
CA PHE A 609 9.33 1.94 -6.24
C PHE A 609 10.03 2.82 -7.28
N PHE A 610 9.45 3.98 -7.60
CA PHE A 610 10.09 4.93 -8.54
C PHE A 610 11.41 5.46 -7.99
N MET A 611 11.52 5.69 -6.68
CA MET A 611 12.80 6.07 -6.06
C MET A 611 13.86 4.98 -6.24
N CYS A 612 13.52 3.71 -6.02
CA CYS A 612 14.43 2.59 -6.26
C CYS A 612 14.84 2.47 -7.73
N LEU A 613 13.90 2.66 -8.66
CA LEU A 613 14.18 2.64 -10.09
C LEU A 613 15.19 3.72 -10.48
N VAL A 614 15.02 4.94 -9.96
CA VAL A 614 15.96 6.05 -10.18
C VAL A 614 17.32 5.75 -9.56
N ALA A 615 17.37 5.22 -8.33
CA ALA A 615 18.62 4.89 -7.65
C ALA A 615 19.44 3.85 -8.43
N VAL A 616 18.82 2.73 -8.80
CA VAL A 616 19.49 1.66 -9.57
C VAL A 616 19.82 2.14 -10.99
N GLY A 617 18.90 2.87 -11.64
CA GLY A 617 19.11 3.43 -12.97
C GLY A 617 20.27 4.42 -13.03
N TRP A 618 20.43 5.26 -12.00
CA TRP A 618 21.57 6.17 -11.88
C TRP A 618 22.89 5.40 -11.77
N GLY A 619 22.94 4.34 -10.96
CA GLY A 619 24.12 3.47 -10.85
C GLY A 619 24.51 2.85 -12.19
N ILE A 620 23.54 2.32 -12.95
CA ILE A 620 23.78 1.70 -14.26
C ILE A 620 24.26 2.71 -15.31
N THR A 621 23.75 3.95 -15.26
CA THR A 621 24.00 4.96 -16.29
C THR A 621 25.18 5.88 -16.04
N ARG A 622 25.74 5.92 -14.82
CA ARG A 622 26.79 6.90 -14.46
C ARG A 622 27.99 6.31 -13.74
N VAL A 623 27.92 5.05 -13.31
CA VAL A 623 29.00 4.41 -12.53
C VAL A 623 29.69 3.35 -13.38
N ARG A 624 31.03 3.35 -13.32
CA ARG A 624 31.87 2.39 -14.04
C ARG A 624 31.83 1.02 -13.36
N PRO A 625 31.67 -0.09 -14.10
CA PRO A 625 31.68 -1.41 -13.49
C PRO A 625 33.06 -1.84 -13.02
N SER A 626 33.09 -2.75 -12.04
CA SER A 626 34.32 -3.37 -11.55
C SER A 626 34.85 -4.48 -12.46
N CYS A 627 36.00 -5.06 -12.08
CA CYS A 627 36.61 -6.21 -12.78
C CYS A 627 35.87 -7.55 -12.56
N HIS A 628 34.71 -7.57 -11.91
CA HIS A 628 33.96 -8.79 -11.57
C HIS A 628 32.47 -8.70 -11.95
N GLY A 629 31.83 -9.85 -12.16
CA GLY A 629 30.41 -9.95 -12.49
C GLY A 629 30.09 -9.92 -14.00
N PRO A 630 28.80 -9.89 -14.36
CA PRO A 630 28.31 -10.06 -15.74
C PRO A 630 28.62 -8.90 -16.68
N PHE A 631 28.87 -7.69 -16.15
CA PHE A 631 29.26 -6.50 -16.94
C PHE A 631 30.68 -6.06 -16.57
N ARG A 632 31.64 -6.98 -16.66
CA ARG A 632 33.04 -6.72 -16.28
C ARG A 632 33.75 -5.75 -17.24
N ASN A 633 34.56 -4.85 -16.68
CA ASN A 633 35.38 -3.91 -17.44
C ASN A 633 36.84 -4.39 -17.57
N ASP A 634 37.16 -5.23 -18.57
CA ASP A 634 38.45 -5.94 -18.70
C ASP A 634 39.73 -5.10 -18.62
N TYR A 635 39.66 -3.81 -18.98
CA TYR A 635 40.80 -2.88 -19.04
C TYR A 635 40.62 -1.63 -18.17
N CYS A 636 39.61 -1.57 -17.29
CA CYS A 636 39.30 -0.35 -16.56
C CYS A 636 39.12 0.87 -17.47
N ALA A 637 38.55 0.68 -18.66
CA ALA A 637 38.30 1.76 -19.58
C ALA A 637 37.22 2.70 -19.02
N ASP A 638 37.17 3.93 -19.51
CA ASP A 638 36.13 4.91 -19.22
C ASP A 638 34.81 4.50 -19.92
N ARG A 639 34.22 3.40 -19.46
CA ARG A 639 32.97 2.82 -19.93
C ARG A 639 32.02 2.62 -18.76
N GLU A 640 30.76 2.95 -18.99
CA GLU A 640 29.69 2.78 -18.02
C GLU A 640 28.98 1.44 -18.24
N ILE A 641 28.19 0.97 -17.25
CA ILE A 641 27.44 -0.29 -17.40
C ILE A 641 26.49 -0.19 -18.61
N ILE A 642 25.92 0.99 -18.88
CA ILE A 642 25.05 1.20 -20.04
C ILE A 642 25.74 0.95 -21.40
N ASP A 643 27.04 1.26 -21.53
CA ASP A 643 27.78 1.01 -22.77
C ASP A 643 27.94 -0.50 -23.00
N LEU A 644 28.26 -1.24 -21.95
CA LEU A 644 28.36 -2.71 -21.98
C LEU A 644 27.00 -3.35 -22.23
N VAL A 645 25.94 -2.80 -21.64
CA VAL A 645 24.56 -3.22 -21.94
C VAL A 645 24.24 -2.94 -23.42
N GLY A 646 24.71 -1.83 -23.99
CA GLY A 646 24.58 -1.54 -25.42
C GLY A 646 25.27 -2.58 -26.31
N GLU A 647 26.47 -3.04 -25.94
CA GLU A 647 27.17 -4.14 -26.61
C GLU A 647 26.37 -5.45 -26.50
N VAL A 648 25.84 -5.76 -25.33
CA VAL A 648 24.98 -6.95 -25.13
C VAL A 648 23.69 -6.84 -25.94
N ILE A 649 23.06 -5.67 -26.01
CA ILE A 649 21.89 -5.40 -26.85
C ILE A 649 22.24 -5.55 -28.34
N SER A 650 23.47 -5.23 -28.74
CA SER A 650 23.91 -5.40 -30.12
C SER A 650 23.95 -6.87 -30.58
N THR A 651 24.02 -7.83 -29.63
CA THR A 651 23.94 -9.27 -29.91
C THR A 651 22.52 -9.78 -30.15
N TRP A 652 21.49 -8.93 -30.01
CA TRP A 652 20.09 -9.29 -30.21
C TRP A 652 19.77 -9.60 -31.67
N PRO A 653 18.67 -10.35 -31.93
CA PRO A 653 18.11 -10.47 -33.27
C PRO A 653 17.90 -9.10 -33.92
N SER A 654 18.22 -8.98 -35.22
CA SER A 654 18.18 -7.71 -35.96
C SER A 654 16.85 -6.96 -35.82
N ALA A 655 15.73 -7.69 -35.84
CA ALA A 655 14.40 -7.11 -35.66
C ALA A 655 14.25 -6.36 -34.32
N LEU A 656 14.72 -6.95 -33.21
CA LEU A 656 14.60 -6.31 -31.90
C LEU A 656 15.57 -5.14 -31.75
N LYS A 657 16.76 -5.24 -32.34
CA LYS A 657 17.74 -4.15 -32.38
C LYS A 657 17.19 -2.92 -33.10
N GLU A 658 16.57 -3.11 -34.26
CA GLU A 658 15.92 -2.03 -35.01
C GLU A 658 14.78 -1.40 -34.22
N ILE A 659 13.96 -2.20 -33.53
CA ILE A 659 12.88 -1.72 -32.67
C ILE A 659 13.43 -0.88 -31.51
N ILE A 660 14.46 -1.35 -30.80
CA ILE A 660 15.03 -0.62 -29.66
C ILE A 660 15.69 0.69 -30.12
N ASN A 661 16.44 0.65 -31.22
CA ASN A 661 17.06 1.86 -31.78
C ASN A 661 16.00 2.87 -32.23
N TYR A 662 14.90 2.41 -32.84
CA TYR A 662 13.78 3.26 -33.21
C TYR A 662 13.09 3.88 -31.98
N ILE A 663 12.80 3.09 -30.95
CA ILE A 663 12.18 3.56 -29.69
C ILE A 663 13.08 4.56 -28.97
N SER A 664 14.40 4.35 -29.00
CA SER A 664 15.38 5.26 -28.37
C SER A 664 15.60 6.56 -29.16
N THR A 665 15.08 6.66 -30.39
CA THR A 665 15.24 7.85 -31.22
C THR A 665 14.33 8.98 -30.73
N ALA A 666 14.82 10.22 -30.72
CA ALA A 666 14.03 11.40 -30.34
C ALA A 666 12.72 11.52 -31.13
N ALA A 667 12.71 11.08 -32.40
CA ALA A 667 11.54 11.04 -33.27
C ALA A 667 10.41 10.11 -32.77
N PHE A 668 10.70 9.12 -31.93
CA PHE A 668 9.68 8.28 -31.29
C PHE A 668 9.28 8.84 -29.90
N ILE A 669 10.28 9.28 -29.12
CA ILE A 669 10.08 9.76 -27.75
C ILE A 669 9.21 11.02 -27.71
N PHE A 670 9.45 12.00 -28.59
CA PHE A 670 8.67 13.25 -28.60
C PHE A 670 7.16 13.04 -28.84
N PRO A 671 6.73 12.37 -29.93
CA PRO A 671 5.31 12.10 -30.13
C PRO A 671 4.74 11.16 -29.08
N GLY A 672 5.52 10.18 -28.59
CA GLY A 672 5.11 9.32 -27.47
C GLY A 672 4.83 10.11 -26.19
N LEU A 673 5.70 11.04 -25.82
CA LEU A 673 5.49 11.96 -24.69
C LEU A 673 4.29 12.88 -24.93
N MET A 674 4.10 13.39 -26.15
CA MET A 674 2.94 14.22 -26.47
C MET A 674 1.62 13.46 -26.29
N ILE A 675 1.54 12.22 -26.78
CA ILE A 675 0.39 11.33 -26.58
C ILE A 675 0.20 11.05 -25.08
N PHE A 676 1.28 10.80 -24.34
CA PHE A 676 1.22 10.56 -22.91
C PHE A 676 0.68 11.77 -22.13
N PHE A 677 1.11 12.99 -22.47
CA PHE A 677 0.57 14.22 -21.87
C PHE A 677 -0.90 14.44 -22.23
N LEU A 678 -1.31 14.14 -23.47
CA LEU A 678 -2.71 14.18 -23.88
C LEU A 678 -3.56 13.16 -23.13
N LEU A 679 -3.05 11.93 -22.92
CA LEU A 679 -3.71 10.91 -22.11
C LEU A 679 -3.85 11.34 -20.66
N ILE A 680 -2.79 11.89 -20.04
CA ILE A 680 -2.87 12.43 -18.68
C ILE A 680 -3.90 13.56 -18.61
N TYR A 681 -3.92 14.47 -19.58
CA TYR A 681 -4.91 15.54 -19.65
C TYR A 681 -6.33 14.97 -19.78
N TYR A 682 -6.51 13.97 -20.64
CA TYR A 682 -7.79 13.27 -20.81
C TYR A 682 -8.24 12.60 -19.51
N PHE A 683 -7.38 11.81 -18.85
CA PHE A 683 -7.71 11.18 -17.58
C PHE A 683 -8.00 12.19 -16.48
N ARG A 684 -7.24 13.29 -16.41
CA ARG A 684 -7.51 14.39 -15.48
C ARG A 684 -8.86 15.03 -15.75
N SER A 685 -9.20 15.25 -17.02
CA SER A 685 -10.50 15.79 -17.43
C SER A 685 -11.64 14.82 -17.08
N MET A 686 -11.48 13.54 -17.39
CA MET A 686 -12.42 12.47 -17.08
C MET A 686 -12.66 12.36 -15.58
N MET A 687 -11.61 12.40 -14.75
CA MET A 687 -11.74 12.43 -13.29
C MET A 687 -12.53 13.64 -12.80
N LYS A 688 -12.32 14.82 -13.40
CA LYS A 688 -13.07 16.04 -13.05
C LYS A 688 -14.56 15.90 -13.39
N VAL A 689 -14.89 15.38 -14.58
CA VAL A 689 -16.29 15.14 -15.00
C VAL A 689 -16.95 14.09 -14.12
N HIS A 690 -16.26 12.99 -13.79
CA HIS A 690 -16.80 12.00 -12.86
C HIS A 690 -17.09 12.61 -11.50
N LEU A 691 -16.18 13.40 -10.94
CA LEU A 691 -16.41 14.09 -9.66
C LEU A 691 -17.66 14.98 -9.70
N GLN A 692 -17.85 15.76 -10.77
CA GLN A 692 -19.05 16.58 -10.97
C GLN A 692 -20.32 15.72 -11.11
N MET A 693 -20.26 14.61 -11.85
CA MET A 693 -21.37 13.67 -11.99
C MET A 693 -21.76 13.06 -10.63
N ILE A 694 -20.77 12.75 -9.78
CA ILE A 694 -20.98 12.23 -8.43
C ILE A 694 -21.64 13.28 -7.54
N GLU A 695 -21.23 14.54 -7.62
CA GLU A 695 -21.86 15.66 -6.90
C GLU A 695 -23.33 15.83 -7.34
N MET A 696 -23.58 15.82 -8.65
CA MET A 696 -24.93 15.86 -9.20
C MET A 696 -25.79 14.66 -8.75
N LEU A 697 -25.23 13.45 -8.72
CA LEU A 697 -25.91 12.24 -8.22
C LEU A 697 -26.23 12.35 -6.73
N LYS A 698 -25.36 12.97 -5.92
CA LYS A 698 -25.63 13.23 -4.49
C LYS A 698 -26.76 14.24 -4.32
N ASP A 699 -26.76 15.30 -5.11
CA ASP A 699 -27.83 16.30 -5.08
C ASP A 699 -29.17 15.68 -5.49
N GLN A 700 -29.19 14.83 -6.53
CA GLN A 700 -30.36 14.06 -6.92
C GLN A 700 -30.85 13.14 -5.79
N LEU A 701 -29.94 12.47 -5.08
CA LEU A 701 -30.29 11.62 -3.94
C LEU A 701 -30.94 12.43 -2.80
N VAL A 702 -30.44 13.64 -2.53
CA VAL A 702 -31.01 14.55 -1.52
C VAL A 702 -32.39 15.05 -1.95
N LEU A 703 -32.56 15.40 -3.24
CA LEU A 703 -33.84 15.82 -3.81
C LEU A 703 -34.89 14.70 -3.74
N GLU A 704 -34.55 13.47 -4.15
CA GLU A 704 -35.43 12.32 -3.98
C GLU A 704 -35.79 12.07 -2.51
N GLY A 705 -34.84 12.31 -1.59
CA GLY A 705 -35.07 12.24 -0.15
C GLY A 705 -36.10 13.26 0.34
N ARG A 706 -36.05 14.51 -0.17
CA ARG A 706 -37.05 15.54 0.13
C ARG A 706 -38.41 15.20 -0.44
N ASP A 707 -38.49 14.79 -1.70
CA ASP A 707 -39.76 14.45 -2.36
C ASP A 707 -40.47 13.30 -1.64
N LYS A 708 -39.73 12.28 -1.20
CA LYS A 708 -40.31 11.18 -0.40
C LYS A 708 -40.85 11.66 0.95
N ARG A 709 -40.14 12.57 1.63
CA ARG A 709 -40.64 13.17 2.90
C ARG A 709 -41.89 13.99 2.65
N TYR A 710 -41.90 14.83 1.63
CA TYR A 710 -43.05 15.63 1.24
C TYR A 710 -44.28 14.76 0.91
N LEU A 711 -44.10 13.69 0.14
CA LEU A 711 -45.16 12.72 -0.15
C LEU A 711 -45.66 12.02 1.12
N MET A 712 -44.76 11.63 2.02
CA MET A 712 -45.12 10.99 3.28
C MET A 712 -45.93 11.94 4.19
N GLU A 713 -45.54 13.20 4.28
CA GLU A 713 -46.26 14.24 5.03
C GLU A 713 -47.65 14.51 4.44
N LYS A 714 -47.77 14.52 3.10
CA LYS A 714 -49.06 14.62 2.41
C LYS A 714 -49.95 13.41 2.66
N LEU A 715 -49.38 12.20 2.69
CA LEU A 715 -50.12 10.98 3.02
C LEU A 715 -50.61 10.99 4.46
N ILE A 716 -49.77 11.39 5.42
CA ILE A 716 -50.13 11.49 6.84
C ILE A 716 -51.23 12.54 7.04
N SER A 717 -51.11 13.71 6.43
CA SER A 717 -52.15 14.75 6.50
C SER A 717 -53.45 14.33 5.82
N SER A 718 -53.41 13.59 4.70
CA SER A 718 -54.61 13.02 4.09
C SER A 718 -55.27 11.92 4.94
N THR A 719 -54.47 11.13 5.66
CA THR A 719 -54.96 10.10 6.60
C THR A 719 -55.57 10.75 7.84
N LYS A 720 -54.97 11.81 8.38
CA LYS A 720 -55.55 12.61 9.48
C LYS A 720 -56.83 13.35 9.08
N ARG A 721 -57.00 13.70 7.80
CA ARG A 721 -58.23 14.32 7.26
C ARG A 721 -59.35 13.33 6.97
N ALA A 722 -59.16 12.03 7.24
CA ALA A 722 -60.22 11.04 7.15
C ALA A 722 -60.69 10.61 8.56
N PRO A 723 -61.59 11.37 9.21
CA PRO A 723 -62.55 10.78 10.14
C PRO A 723 -63.87 10.47 9.42
N ILE A 724 -64.25 9.19 9.46
CA ILE A 724 -65.61 8.63 9.51
C ILE A 724 -66.68 9.35 8.67
N ASP A 725 -67.04 8.78 7.51
CA ASP A 725 -68.40 8.88 7.00
C ASP A 725 -68.92 7.45 6.78
N GLU A 726 -69.81 7.01 7.68
CA GLU A 726 -70.83 6.01 7.38
C GLU A 726 -72.00 6.72 6.68
N ASP A 727 -72.52 6.04 5.66
CA ASP A 727 -73.87 6.12 5.07
C ASP A 727 -74.24 7.34 4.20
N ASP A 728 -74.37 7.15 2.86
CA ASP A 728 -75.61 6.63 2.25
C ASP A 728 -75.52 6.59 0.70
N GLU A 729 -76.17 5.57 0.13
CA GLU A 729 -76.39 5.32 -1.30
C GLU A 729 -77.46 6.27 -1.88
N GLU A 730 -77.30 6.74 -3.13
CA GLU A 730 -78.29 6.57 -4.22
C GLU A 730 -77.89 7.24 -5.56
N GLU A 731 -78.16 6.46 -6.62
CA GLU A 731 -78.24 6.64 -8.08
C GLU A 731 -78.07 8.04 -8.75
N GLU A 732 -77.21 8.11 -9.78
CA GLU A 732 -77.64 8.02 -11.20
C GLU A 732 -76.43 7.94 -12.16
N ALA A 733 -76.53 7.04 -13.14
CA ALA A 733 -75.50 6.72 -14.12
C ALA A 733 -75.69 7.49 -15.44
N GLY A 734 -74.59 7.92 -16.10
CA GLY A 734 -74.67 8.33 -17.51
C GLY A 734 -73.50 9.11 -18.11
N SER A 735 -72.37 8.44 -18.36
CA SER A 735 -71.53 8.55 -19.57
C SER A 735 -71.17 9.94 -20.17
N GLN A 736 -69.89 10.32 -20.13
CA GLN A 736 -68.98 10.18 -21.29
C GLN A 736 -67.55 10.63 -20.94
N VAL A 737 -66.64 9.66 -21.00
CA VAL A 737 -65.19 9.83 -21.10
C VAL A 737 -64.84 9.94 -22.58
N THR A 738 -64.05 10.94 -22.99
CA THR A 738 -62.80 10.72 -23.74
C THR A 738 -61.95 11.99 -23.94
N ARG A 739 -60.62 11.77 -23.82
CA ARG A 739 -59.51 12.35 -24.60
C ARG A 739 -59.14 13.83 -24.38
N ASP A 740 -57.96 14.08 -23.83
CA ASP A 740 -56.73 14.13 -24.65
C ASP A 740 -55.46 14.23 -23.81
N THR A 741 -54.53 13.34 -24.13
CA THR A 741 -53.09 13.47 -23.87
C THR A 741 -52.54 14.65 -24.66
N ASN A 742 -51.95 15.64 -23.99
CA ASN A 742 -51.02 16.56 -24.65
C ASN A 742 -49.83 16.86 -23.72
N ILE A 743 -48.76 16.10 -23.97
CA ILE A 743 -47.40 16.38 -23.53
C ILE A 743 -46.83 17.43 -24.50
N PRO A 744 -46.34 18.60 -24.05
CA PRO A 744 -45.45 19.40 -24.88
C PRO A 744 -44.00 18.87 -24.77
N PRO A 745 -43.23 18.88 -25.87
CA PRO A 745 -41.90 18.30 -25.91
C PRO A 745 -40.87 19.16 -25.16
N SER A 746 -39.87 18.46 -24.61
CA SER A 746 -38.65 18.99 -24.03
C SER A 746 -37.95 19.96 -24.98
N ARG A 747 -37.78 21.21 -24.55
CA ARG A 747 -36.99 22.20 -25.27
C ARG A 747 -35.51 21.95 -24.99
N ASN A 748 -34.77 21.63 -26.05
CA ASN A 748 -33.32 21.59 -26.12
C ASN A 748 -32.68 22.79 -25.43
N VAL A 749 -31.67 22.53 -24.59
CA VAL A 749 -30.59 23.49 -24.31
C VAL A 749 -29.27 22.78 -24.55
N ASN A 750 -28.73 23.00 -25.74
CA ASN A 750 -27.28 22.93 -26.01
C ASN A 750 -26.67 24.22 -25.45
N PHE A 751 -25.75 24.12 -24.48
CA PHE A 751 -24.38 24.65 -24.50
C PHE A 751 -23.68 24.35 -23.17
#